data_AF-A0A931EFQ0-F1
#
_entry.id   AF-A0A931EFQ0-F1
#
_cell.length_a   1.000
_cell.length_b   1.000
_cell.length_c   1.000
_cell.angle_alpha   90.00
_cell.angle_beta   90.00
_cell.angle_gamma   90.00
#
_symmetry.space_group_name_H-M   'P 1'
#
loop_
_entity.id
_entity.type
_entity.pdbx_description
1 polymer ?
#
loop_
_entity_poly.entity_id
_entity_poly.type
_entity_poly.pdbx_seq_one_letter_code
_entity_poly.pdbx_strand_id
1 'polypeptide(L)'
;MVAAFGLPEDDASAIANAVVDPSAVRKSIGEPADPEAENIAVPGGTLLGIRTMVWSRRIMPDPRNPRLLPSRRHPFAVEPGTGGENAKFRPVPEPRTRDSANPDAAVLSVDIESRHHVTWACQQAATFILAENDWRASIASQGVMEAVWLVVTRLEHADGSAPANVLISAEGSSRMTGVHDLLEIRSADVPYDDHEAKLRANIRKLNEALDRGPTAEQLVALRCERVPALILVGFKKHSADGSAGFPTAVKSLVALRHVDPPMPWGDGPENESLADEVLDELFRRDLISETERAYLAGSCTRAEARAARLADDPAMRAARIVHLFTTKDSRVAEAIRVAVTSQSTRKRITTKLANELATALILRATADDRARTDQMRRYLRDAFGKAVHSEHWEDTGRDTATLRADALRELPQWVQNQCAGDPGPSSLELAVRGAYALVVSGRLNADRGSRSNEQPDRRTPGEVLDAMRRNVQGTYQLSQALDDFAAELPLRAVDENGQVKKQADGIDQKINDVYLRGEFPAAGKARSARPGNTPLELHQNRLSDFSLAIDRLQQAFEAISAVIGDDGRPVVETQGADPTSASAWRETLDKIDEELIVWSRTFKRLHGAAQDVVVAHDADGHDEGTSPEHEDHYLDSDESLQSN
;
A
#
# COMPACT_ATOMS: atom_id res chain seq x y z
N MET A 1 40.45 -3.97 12.63
CA MET A 1 39.00 -4.22 12.75
C MET A 1 38.52 -4.07 14.18
N VAL A 2 38.88 -4.97 15.11
CA VAL A 2 38.48 -4.86 16.53
C VAL A 2 38.93 -3.53 17.15
N ALA A 3 40.25 -3.29 17.21
CA ALA A 3 40.78 -2.05 17.81
C ALA A 3 40.41 -0.78 17.00
N ALA A 4 40.38 -0.89 15.67
CA ALA A 4 40.13 0.25 14.78
C ALA A 4 38.67 0.71 14.76
N PHE A 5 37.73 -0.23 14.67
CA PHE A 5 36.31 0.08 14.41
C PHE A 5 35.38 -0.45 15.50
N GLY A 6 35.92 -1.01 16.59
CA GLY A 6 35.12 -1.53 17.71
C GLY A 6 34.29 -2.77 17.38
N LEU A 7 34.63 -3.50 16.30
CA LEU A 7 33.91 -4.70 15.90
C LEU A 7 34.19 -5.87 16.87
N PRO A 8 33.19 -6.71 17.21
CA PRO A 8 33.41 -7.96 17.92
C PRO A 8 34.39 -8.89 17.17
N GLU A 9 35.11 -9.73 17.92
CA GLU A 9 36.17 -10.59 17.36
C GLU A 9 35.68 -11.54 16.27
N ASP A 10 34.53 -12.19 16.49
CA ASP A 10 33.94 -13.12 15.51
C ASP A 10 33.56 -12.38 14.20
N ASP A 11 33.12 -11.13 14.30
CA ASP A 11 32.68 -10.31 13.16
C ASP A 11 33.89 -9.81 12.38
N ALA A 12 34.92 -9.35 13.10
CA ALA A 12 36.21 -8.99 12.53
C ALA A 12 36.89 -10.19 11.85
N SER A 13 36.75 -11.38 12.40
CA SER A 13 37.27 -12.63 11.84
C SER A 13 36.54 -13.00 10.54
N ALA A 14 35.22 -12.85 10.48
CA ALA A 14 34.45 -13.03 9.25
C ALA A 14 34.95 -12.11 8.12
N ILE A 15 35.21 -10.83 8.43
CA ILE A 15 35.80 -9.88 7.46
C ILE A 15 37.20 -10.35 7.02
N ALA A 16 38.08 -10.65 7.97
CA ALA A 16 39.44 -11.06 7.67
C ALA A 16 39.50 -12.30 6.77
N ASN A 17 38.60 -13.27 6.99
CA ASN A 17 38.50 -14.50 6.21
C ASN A 17 37.92 -14.28 4.80
N ALA A 18 37.15 -13.22 4.59
CA ALA A 18 36.58 -12.89 3.27
C ALA A 18 37.54 -12.11 2.38
N VAL A 19 38.44 -11.32 2.95
CA VAL A 19 39.37 -10.45 2.20
C VAL A 19 40.46 -11.26 1.48
N VAL A 20 40.74 -10.89 0.22
CA VAL A 20 41.77 -11.54 -0.62
C VAL A 20 43.19 -11.23 -0.13
N ASP A 21 43.45 -9.99 0.26
CA ASP A 21 44.74 -9.54 0.80
C ASP A 21 44.56 -8.81 2.14
N PRO A 22 44.51 -9.55 3.27
CA PRO A 22 44.34 -8.94 4.60
C PRO A 22 45.49 -8.00 4.99
N SER A 23 46.68 -8.20 4.44
CA SER A 23 47.86 -7.37 4.73
C SER A 23 47.73 -5.99 4.07
N ALA A 24 47.28 -5.94 2.81
CA ALA A 24 46.98 -4.69 2.13
C ALA A 24 45.87 -3.91 2.83
N VAL A 25 44.79 -4.58 3.25
CA VAL A 25 43.70 -3.95 4.00
C VAL A 25 44.18 -3.40 5.35
N ARG A 26 45.02 -4.16 6.08
CA ARG A 26 45.60 -3.66 7.34
C ARG A 26 46.43 -2.39 7.11
N LYS A 27 47.23 -2.37 6.04
CA LYS A 27 48.03 -1.20 5.67
C LYS A 27 47.18 0.00 5.29
N SER A 28 46.06 -0.21 4.60
CA SER A 28 45.15 0.88 4.20
C SER A 28 44.33 1.44 5.34
N ILE A 29 44.08 0.67 6.41
CA ILE A 29 43.42 1.17 7.62
C ILE A 29 44.36 2.08 8.43
N GLY A 30 45.66 1.85 8.36
CA GLY A 30 46.65 2.62 9.13
C GLY A 30 46.60 2.33 10.63
N GLU A 31 46.83 3.35 11.44
CA GLU A 31 46.92 3.25 12.90
C GLU A 31 45.54 3.00 13.52
N PRO A 32 45.35 1.98 14.39
CA PRO A 32 44.04 1.68 14.96
C PRO A 32 43.39 2.81 15.77
N ALA A 33 44.17 3.74 16.30
CA ALA A 33 43.65 4.88 17.07
C ALA A 33 43.04 5.99 16.20
N ASP A 34 43.42 6.04 14.91
CA ASP A 34 42.88 6.98 13.92
C ASP A 34 42.78 6.28 12.55
N PRO A 35 41.84 5.33 12.42
CA PRO A 35 41.80 4.47 11.25
C PRO A 35 41.29 5.22 10.02
N GLU A 36 41.98 5.04 8.90
CA GLU A 36 41.53 5.51 7.60
C GLU A 36 40.37 4.63 7.09
N ALA A 37 39.27 5.28 6.73
CA ALA A 37 38.10 4.67 6.12
C ALA A 37 37.44 5.65 5.15
N GLU A 38 36.72 5.11 4.18
CA GLU A 38 35.87 5.92 3.33
C GLU A 38 34.66 6.41 4.12
N ASN A 39 34.42 7.72 4.08
CA ASN A 39 33.27 8.37 4.70
C ASN A 39 32.14 8.52 3.68
N ILE A 40 30.98 7.95 3.98
CA ILE A 40 29.80 7.96 3.10
C ILE A 40 28.68 8.65 3.85
N ALA A 41 28.30 9.85 3.39
CA ALA A 41 27.22 10.61 3.99
C ALA A 41 25.88 9.92 3.72
N VAL A 42 25.09 9.75 4.78
CA VAL A 42 23.73 9.20 4.74
C VAL A 42 22.80 10.02 5.62
N PRO A 43 21.48 9.93 5.41
CA PRO A 43 20.53 10.49 6.36
C PRO A 43 20.83 10.00 7.79
N GLY A 44 20.99 10.93 8.74
CA GLY A 44 21.26 10.65 10.15
C GLY A 44 22.74 10.45 10.53
N GLY A 45 23.68 10.31 9.59
CA GLY A 45 25.08 10.12 9.94
C GLY A 45 26.05 9.88 8.78
N THR A 46 27.19 9.28 9.10
CA THR A 46 28.23 8.90 8.14
C THR A 46 28.58 7.43 8.32
N LEU A 47 28.42 6.64 7.26
CA LEU A 47 28.92 5.26 7.21
C LEU A 47 30.41 5.25 6.93
N LEU A 48 31.13 4.32 7.55
CA LEU A 48 32.55 4.07 7.33
C LEU A 48 32.72 2.80 6.51
N GLY A 49 33.48 2.87 5.42
CA GLY A 49 33.68 1.75 4.52
C GLY A 49 35.15 1.48 4.19
N ILE A 50 35.47 0.23 3.87
CA ILE A 50 36.80 -0.20 3.42
C ILE A 50 36.66 -0.82 2.03
N ARG A 51 37.34 -0.26 1.03
CA ARG A 51 37.40 -0.84 -0.31
C ARG A 51 38.49 -1.90 -0.39
N THR A 52 38.13 -3.07 -0.91
CA THR A 52 39.05 -4.20 -1.10
C THR A 52 38.50 -5.21 -2.10
N MET A 53 39.21 -6.31 -2.29
CA MET A 53 38.73 -7.49 -3.01
C MET A 53 38.38 -8.57 -1.99
N VAL A 54 37.26 -9.26 -2.22
CA VAL A 54 36.82 -10.40 -1.40
C VAL A 54 36.69 -11.66 -2.24
N TRP A 55 36.79 -12.81 -1.59
CA TRP A 55 36.49 -14.11 -2.19
C TRP A 55 34.99 -14.27 -2.34
N SER A 56 34.51 -14.57 -3.55
CA SER A 56 33.07 -14.79 -3.81
C SER A 56 32.49 -15.88 -2.91
N ARG A 57 33.27 -16.92 -2.61
CA ARG A 57 32.90 -18.05 -1.72
C ARG A 57 32.81 -17.69 -0.23
N ARG A 58 33.11 -16.46 0.17
CA ARG A 58 33.09 -16.00 1.56
C ARG A 58 32.05 -14.90 1.82
N ILE A 59 31.25 -14.59 0.81
CA ILE A 59 30.20 -13.57 0.87
C ILE A 59 28.90 -14.16 0.33
N MET A 60 27.76 -13.66 0.81
CA MET A 60 26.45 -14.20 0.44
C MET A 60 25.59 -13.09 -0.19
N PRO A 61 24.90 -13.35 -1.33
CA PRO A 61 23.86 -12.44 -1.80
C PRO A 61 22.74 -12.34 -0.75
N ASP A 62 22.16 -11.15 -0.55
CA ASP A 62 21.06 -11.01 0.41
C ASP A 62 19.82 -11.80 -0.05
N PRO A 63 19.36 -12.81 0.72
CA PRO A 63 18.17 -13.60 0.36
C PRO A 63 16.86 -12.78 0.42
N ARG A 64 16.90 -11.55 0.93
CA ARG A 64 15.74 -10.65 1.06
C ARG A 64 15.64 -9.62 -0.04
N ASN A 65 16.51 -9.67 -1.06
CA ASN A 65 16.61 -8.68 -2.15
C ASN A 65 15.27 -7.98 -2.42
N PRO A 66 15.16 -6.64 -2.25
CA PRO A 66 13.89 -5.92 -2.32
C PRO A 66 13.07 -6.17 -3.60
N ARG A 67 13.72 -6.57 -4.70
CA ARG A 67 13.02 -6.96 -5.94
C ARG A 67 12.06 -8.14 -5.77
N LEU A 68 12.25 -8.97 -4.74
CA LEU A 68 11.38 -10.08 -4.38
C LEU A 68 10.09 -9.64 -3.69
N LEU A 69 10.05 -8.43 -3.11
CA LEU A 69 8.96 -7.96 -2.26
C LEU A 69 7.57 -8.20 -2.89
N PRO A 70 7.32 -7.85 -4.17
CA PRO A 70 6.01 -8.09 -4.79
C PRO A 70 5.63 -9.56 -4.98
N SER A 71 6.60 -10.47 -4.96
CA SER A 71 6.40 -11.91 -5.12
C SER A 71 6.37 -12.66 -3.78
N ARG A 72 6.79 -12.00 -2.70
CA ARG A 72 6.89 -12.57 -1.36
C ARG A 72 5.49 -12.95 -0.86
N ARG A 73 5.37 -14.15 -0.29
CA ARG A 73 4.14 -14.57 0.39
C ARG A 73 4.22 -14.15 1.85
N HIS A 74 3.23 -13.38 2.28
CA HIS A 74 3.15 -12.85 3.62
C HIS A 74 2.33 -13.79 4.53
N PRO A 75 2.77 -14.03 5.78
CA PRO A 75 2.06 -14.89 6.74
C PRO A 75 0.58 -14.55 6.95
N PHE A 76 0.18 -13.28 6.79
CA PHE A 76 -1.22 -12.87 6.92
C PHE A 76 -2.10 -13.36 5.76
N ALA A 77 -1.52 -13.51 4.56
CA ALA A 77 -2.19 -14.03 3.38
C ALA A 77 -2.23 -15.56 3.37
N VAL A 78 -1.09 -16.19 3.65
CA VAL A 78 -0.91 -17.65 3.63
C VAL A 78 -0.09 -18.04 4.84
N GLU A 79 -0.62 -18.95 5.65
CA GLU A 79 0.08 -19.45 6.82
C GLU A 79 1.37 -20.21 6.39
N PRO A 80 2.52 -19.94 7.04
CA PRO A 80 3.74 -20.66 6.74
C PRO A 80 3.56 -22.18 6.84
N GLY A 81 3.96 -22.91 5.80
CA GLY A 81 3.86 -24.36 5.72
C GLY A 81 2.52 -24.90 5.22
N THR A 82 1.49 -24.07 5.02
CA THR A 82 0.19 -24.51 4.48
C THR A 82 0.03 -24.23 2.99
N GLY A 83 0.88 -23.35 2.43
CA GLY A 83 0.87 -23.01 1.01
C GLY A 83 1.78 -23.89 0.14
N GLY A 84 2.06 -23.42 -1.09
CA GLY A 84 3.05 -24.04 -1.97
C GLY A 84 4.50 -23.77 -1.51
N GLU A 85 5.47 -24.14 -2.35
CA GLU A 85 6.90 -23.97 -2.01
C GLU A 85 7.25 -22.50 -1.69
N ASN A 86 6.54 -21.52 -2.26
CA ASN A 86 6.74 -20.09 -1.99
C ASN A 86 6.19 -19.58 -0.64
N ALA A 87 5.57 -20.43 0.17
CA ALA A 87 5.05 -20.11 1.51
C ALA A 87 5.47 -21.14 2.57
N LYS A 88 6.56 -21.86 2.33
CA LYS A 88 7.06 -22.91 3.23
C LYS A 88 7.54 -22.38 4.58
N PHE A 89 8.22 -21.24 4.58
CA PHE A 89 8.70 -20.54 5.77
C PHE A 89 8.16 -19.11 5.77
N ARG A 90 8.29 -18.43 6.92
CA ARG A 90 8.12 -16.97 6.94
C ARG A 90 9.19 -16.33 6.03
N PRO A 91 8.92 -15.18 5.42
CA PRO A 91 10.00 -14.41 4.81
C PRO A 91 11.08 -14.06 5.84
N VAL A 92 12.36 -14.11 5.43
CA VAL A 92 13.47 -13.68 6.28
C VAL A 92 13.25 -12.20 6.66
N PRO A 93 13.27 -11.86 7.96
CA PRO A 93 12.97 -10.50 8.42
C PRO A 93 14.07 -9.50 8.05
N GLU A 94 13.71 -8.21 8.10
CA GLU A 94 14.68 -7.13 7.98
C GLU A 94 15.73 -7.21 9.09
N PRO A 95 16.99 -6.80 8.82
CA PRO A 95 18.06 -6.93 9.79
C PRO A 95 17.89 -5.90 10.89
N ARG A 96 18.11 -6.32 12.14
CA ARG A 96 18.11 -5.45 13.32
C ARG A 96 19.54 -5.17 13.79
N THR A 97 19.67 -4.21 14.70
CA THR A 97 20.93 -4.04 15.43
C THR A 97 21.23 -5.32 16.21
N ARG A 98 22.50 -5.72 16.25
CA ARG A 98 22.94 -6.85 17.08
C ARG A 98 22.77 -6.55 18.56
N ASP A 99 23.08 -5.33 18.97
CA ASP A 99 22.99 -4.86 20.35
C ASP A 99 22.08 -3.63 20.41
N SER A 100 20.97 -3.73 21.13
CA SER A 100 20.03 -2.62 21.31
C SER A 100 20.61 -1.49 22.19
N ALA A 101 21.56 -1.81 23.07
CA ALA A 101 22.28 -0.80 23.86
C ALA A 101 23.31 -0.04 23.01
N ASN A 102 23.75 -0.62 21.89
CA ASN A 102 24.65 0.00 20.93
C ASN A 102 24.09 -0.08 19.49
N PRO A 103 23.07 0.73 19.17
CA PRO A 103 22.43 0.74 17.85
C PRO A 103 23.36 1.19 16.71
N ASP A 104 24.55 1.70 17.04
CA ASP A 104 25.55 2.21 16.08
C ASP A 104 26.62 1.18 15.73
N ALA A 105 26.60 0.02 16.40
CA ALA A 105 27.49 -1.08 16.09
C ALA A 105 27.30 -1.51 14.62
N ALA A 106 28.41 -1.60 13.89
CA ALA A 106 28.41 -1.91 12.45
C ALA A 106 28.23 -3.41 12.16
N VAL A 107 27.25 -4.02 12.82
CA VAL A 107 26.92 -5.45 12.72
C VAL A 107 25.41 -5.59 12.73
N LEU A 108 24.91 -6.32 11.73
CA LEU A 108 23.50 -6.65 11.61
C LEU A 108 23.21 -8.01 12.24
N SER A 109 21.99 -8.18 12.74
CA SER A 109 21.47 -9.47 13.21
C SER A 109 20.19 -9.80 12.45
N VAL A 110 20.04 -11.06 12.05
CA VAL A 110 18.85 -11.57 11.36
C VAL A 110 18.42 -12.87 12.01
N ASP A 111 17.18 -12.89 12.48
CA ASP A 111 16.58 -14.08 13.06
C ASP A 111 16.06 -15.01 11.95
N ILE A 112 16.48 -16.27 12.00
CA ILE A 112 16.10 -17.30 11.04
C ILE A 112 15.59 -18.53 11.76
N GLU A 113 14.56 -19.17 11.21
CA GLU A 113 14.00 -20.39 11.81
C GLU A 113 15.01 -21.55 11.85
N SER A 114 15.76 -21.76 10.78
CA SER A 114 16.74 -22.85 10.66
C SER A 114 17.71 -22.64 9.48
N ARG A 115 18.70 -23.51 9.33
CA ARG A 115 19.55 -23.55 8.12
C ARG A 115 18.73 -23.86 6.84
N HIS A 116 17.66 -24.63 6.98
CA HIS A 116 16.74 -24.93 5.88
C HIS A 116 15.99 -23.67 5.45
N HIS A 117 15.60 -22.80 6.39
CA HIS A 117 15.00 -21.52 6.06
C HIS A 117 15.94 -20.64 5.21
N VAL A 118 17.23 -20.57 5.54
CA VAL A 118 18.23 -19.85 4.71
C VAL A 118 18.34 -20.46 3.31
N THR A 119 18.39 -21.79 3.22
CA THR A 119 18.40 -22.49 1.93
C THR A 119 17.23 -22.10 1.06
N TRP A 120 16.03 -22.19 1.62
CA TRP A 120 14.80 -21.86 0.93
C TRP A 120 14.79 -20.40 0.48
N ALA A 121 15.17 -19.46 1.35
CA ALA A 121 15.17 -18.04 1.03
C ALA A 121 16.19 -17.69 -0.08
N CYS A 122 17.40 -18.26 -0.03
CA CYS A 122 18.39 -18.09 -1.08
C CYS A 122 17.94 -18.67 -2.43
N GLN A 123 17.23 -19.80 -2.43
CA GLN A 123 16.69 -20.41 -3.65
C GLN A 123 15.60 -19.52 -4.27
N GLN A 124 14.65 -19.05 -3.47
CA GLN A 124 13.61 -18.12 -3.92
C GLN A 124 14.22 -16.84 -4.51
N ALA A 125 15.24 -16.29 -3.84
CA ALA A 125 15.99 -15.14 -4.32
C ALA A 125 16.65 -15.39 -5.67
N ALA A 126 17.39 -16.50 -5.79
CA ALA A 126 18.11 -16.85 -7.01
C ALA A 126 17.16 -17.09 -8.19
N THR A 127 16.09 -17.86 -8.00
CA THR A 127 15.09 -18.14 -9.04
C THR A 127 14.50 -16.85 -9.61
N PHE A 128 14.11 -15.90 -8.76
CA PHE A 128 13.54 -14.65 -9.21
C PHE A 128 14.58 -13.75 -9.91
N ILE A 129 15.75 -13.56 -9.28
CA ILE A 129 16.79 -12.66 -9.79
C ILE A 129 17.29 -13.13 -11.16
N LEU A 130 17.55 -14.43 -11.33
CA LEU A 130 18.02 -14.99 -12.59
C LEU A 130 16.96 -14.99 -13.68
N ALA A 131 15.67 -14.88 -13.34
CA ALA A 131 14.59 -14.72 -14.32
C ALA A 131 14.38 -13.26 -14.74
N GLU A 132 14.41 -12.33 -13.79
CA GLU A 132 13.96 -10.94 -14.00
C GLU A 132 15.11 -9.92 -14.13
N ASN A 133 16.32 -10.28 -13.69
CA ASN A 133 17.47 -9.37 -13.63
C ASN A 133 18.78 -10.16 -13.77
N ASP A 134 18.90 -10.92 -14.87
CA ASP A 134 20.03 -11.82 -15.13
C ASP A 134 21.28 -11.06 -15.60
N TRP A 135 22.33 -11.06 -14.78
CA TRP A 135 23.63 -10.45 -15.08
C TRP A 135 24.68 -11.45 -15.57
N ARG A 136 24.36 -12.75 -15.69
CA ARG A 136 25.36 -13.80 -15.94
C ARG A 136 26.17 -13.58 -17.20
N ALA A 137 25.53 -13.13 -18.29
CA ALA A 137 26.23 -12.88 -19.55
C ALA A 137 27.30 -11.77 -19.42
N SER A 138 26.97 -10.68 -18.72
CA SER A 138 27.89 -9.57 -18.47
C SER A 138 29.02 -10.00 -17.53
N ILE A 139 28.68 -10.67 -16.43
CA ILE A 139 29.64 -11.14 -15.42
C ILE A 139 30.59 -12.19 -16.00
N ALA A 140 30.10 -13.14 -16.80
CA ALA A 140 30.95 -14.12 -17.47
C ALA A 140 31.99 -13.47 -18.40
N SER A 141 31.61 -12.36 -19.05
CA SER A 141 32.47 -11.62 -19.98
C SER A 141 33.52 -10.76 -19.27
N GLN A 142 33.13 -10.06 -18.19
CA GLN A 142 33.96 -8.99 -17.60
C GLN A 142 34.29 -9.18 -16.12
N GLY A 143 33.67 -10.14 -15.45
CA GLY A 143 33.64 -10.21 -14.00
C GLY A 143 32.71 -9.15 -13.40
N VAL A 144 32.75 -9.02 -12.08
CA VAL A 144 32.02 -7.96 -11.37
C VAL A 144 32.86 -6.68 -11.42
N MET A 145 32.37 -5.66 -12.11
CA MET A 145 33.11 -4.41 -12.35
C MET A 145 32.92 -3.36 -11.25
N GLU A 146 31.68 -3.17 -10.80
CA GLU A 146 31.35 -2.25 -9.71
C GLU A 146 31.45 -2.97 -8.37
N ALA A 147 31.92 -2.28 -7.33
CA ALA A 147 32.02 -2.86 -6.00
C ALA A 147 30.63 -3.25 -5.47
N VAL A 148 30.54 -4.40 -4.79
CA VAL A 148 29.35 -4.76 -3.99
C VAL A 148 29.49 -4.19 -2.59
N TRP A 149 28.40 -3.82 -1.94
CA TRP A 149 28.44 -3.30 -0.57
C TRP A 149 28.14 -4.41 0.40
N LEU A 150 29.06 -4.68 1.32
CA LEU A 150 28.98 -5.80 2.23
C LEU A 150 28.83 -5.33 3.66
N VAL A 151 28.00 -6.04 4.41
CA VAL A 151 27.81 -5.83 5.84
C VAL A 151 27.92 -7.15 6.56
N VAL A 152 28.63 -7.17 7.68
CA VAL A 152 28.67 -8.35 8.54
C VAL A 152 27.28 -8.54 9.14
N THR A 153 26.71 -9.71 8.87
CA THR A 153 25.40 -10.10 9.36
C THR A 153 25.55 -11.40 10.14
N ARG A 154 25.05 -11.38 11.36
CA ARG A 154 24.90 -12.54 12.22
C ARG A 154 23.54 -13.18 11.98
N LEU A 155 23.54 -14.44 11.61
CA LEU A 155 22.36 -15.26 11.48
C LEU A 155 22.11 -15.97 12.81
N GLU A 156 21.00 -15.64 13.47
CA GLU A 156 20.57 -16.23 14.75
C GLU A 156 19.51 -17.29 14.48
N HIS A 157 19.74 -18.53 14.89
CA HIS A 157 18.87 -19.66 14.58
C HIS A 157 17.89 -19.99 15.72
N ALA A 158 16.60 -20.00 15.40
CA ALA A 158 15.56 -20.39 16.37
C ALA A 158 15.58 -21.90 16.70
N ASP A 159 16.12 -22.74 15.82
CA ASP A 159 16.27 -24.19 16.03
C ASP A 159 17.39 -24.58 17.01
N GLY A 160 18.08 -23.60 17.61
CA GLY A 160 19.18 -23.81 18.56
C GLY A 160 20.53 -24.13 17.90
N SER A 161 20.63 -24.10 16.58
CA SER A 161 21.91 -24.16 15.88
C SER A 161 22.82 -23.01 16.28
N ALA A 162 24.14 -23.23 16.23
CA ALA A 162 25.11 -22.17 16.48
C ALA A 162 24.94 -21.03 15.45
N PRO A 163 24.98 -19.77 15.90
CA PRO A 163 24.86 -18.62 15.02
C PRO A 163 26.02 -18.55 14.04
N ALA A 164 25.76 -17.95 12.88
CA ALA A 164 26.75 -17.84 11.80
C ALA A 164 26.98 -16.39 11.40
N ASN A 165 28.25 -15.99 11.33
CA ASN A 165 28.64 -14.65 10.88
C ASN A 165 29.06 -14.72 9.41
N VAL A 166 28.44 -13.89 8.57
CA VAL A 166 28.71 -13.86 7.13
C VAL A 166 28.64 -12.43 6.61
N LEU A 167 29.43 -12.10 5.60
CA LEU A 167 29.29 -10.84 4.87
C LEU A 167 28.16 -11.00 3.85
N ILE A 168 27.09 -10.22 4.03
CA ILE A 168 25.93 -10.21 3.13
C ILE A 168 25.99 -8.94 2.27
N SER A 169 25.63 -9.07 0.99
CA SER A 169 25.54 -7.93 0.09
C SER A 169 24.32 -7.05 0.40
N ALA A 170 24.53 -5.92 1.09
CA ALA A 170 23.51 -4.88 1.22
C ALA A 170 23.18 -4.25 -0.14
N GLU A 171 24.18 -4.12 -1.02
CA GLU A 171 23.99 -3.74 -2.42
C GLU A 171 24.82 -4.70 -3.30
N GLY A 172 24.31 -5.01 -4.49
CA GLY A 172 24.96 -5.94 -5.42
C GLY A 172 24.46 -7.37 -5.35
N SER A 173 23.36 -7.66 -4.65
CA SER A 173 22.80 -9.02 -4.51
C SER A 173 22.51 -9.70 -5.85
N SER A 174 22.05 -8.95 -6.88
CA SER A 174 21.85 -9.52 -8.21
C SER A 174 23.16 -9.98 -8.86
N ARG A 175 24.23 -9.18 -8.71
CA ARG A 175 25.56 -9.51 -9.23
C ARG A 175 26.11 -10.74 -8.51
N MET A 176 26.00 -10.79 -7.19
CA MET A 176 26.46 -11.93 -6.40
C MET A 176 25.67 -13.20 -6.67
N THR A 177 24.36 -13.10 -6.92
CA THR A 177 23.54 -14.24 -7.37
C THR A 177 24.06 -14.81 -8.69
N GLY A 178 24.36 -13.94 -9.67
CA GLY A 178 24.94 -14.37 -10.95
C GLY A 178 26.34 -14.97 -10.79
N VAL A 179 27.19 -14.42 -9.93
CA VAL A 179 28.51 -14.98 -9.60
C VAL A 179 28.38 -16.37 -8.98
N HIS A 180 27.45 -16.56 -8.03
CA HIS A 180 27.23 -17.85 -7.38
C HIS A 180 26.71 -18.90 -8.37
N ASP A 181 25.80 -18.53 -9.26
CA ASP A 181 25.32 -19.42 -10.33
C ASP A 181 26.47 -19.85 -11.26
N LEU A 182 27.27 -18.90 -11.76
CA LEU A 182 28.41 -19.17 -12.65
C LEU A 182 29.52 -20.02 -12.01
N LEU A 183 29.69 -19.92 -10.69
CA LEU A 183 30.70 -20.67 -9.93
C LEU A 183 30.16 -21.95 -9.29
N GLU A 184 28.88 -22.28 -9.53
CA GLU A 184 28.14 -23.39 -8.92
C GLU A 184 28.22 -23.37 -7.38
N ILE A 185 28.13 -22.18 -6.79
CA ILE A 185 28.12 -21.96 -5.35
C ILE A 185 26.66 -21.93 -4.87
N ARG A 186 26.33 -22.82 -3.94
CA ARG A 186 25.08 -22.70 -3.20
C ARG A 186 25.22 -21.61 -2.14
N SER A 187 24.59 -20.45 -2.37
CA SER A 187 24.66 -19.27 -1.49
C SER A 187 24.40 -19.59 -0.02
N ALA A 188 23.45 -20.47 0.28
CA ALA A 188 23.06 -20.84 1.63
C ALA A 188 24.12 -21.63 2.40
N ASP A 189 25.11 -22.21 1.73
CA ASP A 189 26.20 -22.95 2.37
C ASP A 189 27.33 -22.02 2.83
N VAL A 190 27.44 -20.82 2.24
CA VAL A 190 28.53 -19.85 2.53
C VAL A 190 28.67 -19.49 4.02
N PRO A 191 27.58 -19.21 4.78
CA PRO A 191 27.71 -18.89 6.21
C PRO A 191 28.27 -20.04 7.05
N TYR A 192 28.25 -21.27 6.54
CA TYR A 192 28.58 -22.49 7.28
C TYR A 192 29.80 -23.22 6.71
N ASP A 193 30.37 -22.76 5.59
CA ASP A 193 31.57 -23.36 5.00
C ASP A 193 32.82 -22.74 5.64
N ASP A 194 33.50 -23.48 6.52
CA ASP A 194 34.76 -23.09 7.16
C ASP A 194 35.99 -23.75 6.51
N HIS A 195 35.83 -24.47 5.40
CA HIS A 195 36.90 -25.28 4.80
C HIS A 195 37.95 -24.45 4.04
N GLU A 196 38.85 -23.80 4.77
CA GLU A 196 39.94 -23.00 4.18
C GLU A 196 40.83 -23.81 3.22
N ALA A 197 41.10 -25.08 3.54
CA ALA A 197 41.89 -25.96 2.69
C ALA A 197 41.27 -26.14 1.29
N LYS A 198 39.94 -26.19 1.20
CA LYS A 198 39.19 -26.31 -0.06
C LYS A 198 39.34 -25.05 -0.90
N LEU A 199 39.20 -23.88 -0.28
CA LEU A 199 39.41 -22.59 -0.94
C LEU A 199 40.86 -22.47 -1.46
N ARG A 200 41.86 -22.77 -0.63
CA ARG A 200 43.28 -22.74 -1.05
C ARG A 200 43.58 -23.72 -2.18
N ALA A 201 42.97 -24.92 -2.17
CA ALA A 201 43.10 -25.88 -3.26
C ALA A 201 42.51 -25.35 -4.58
N ASN A 202 41.32 -24.73 -4.51
CA ASN A 202 40.69 -24.11 -5.68
C ASN A 202 41.52 -22.96 -6.25
N ILE A 203 42.05 -22.08 -5.39
CA ILE A 203 42.92 -20.97 -5.81
C ILE A 203 44.17 -21.51 -6.53
N ARG A 204 44.82 -22.55 -5.98
CA ARG A 204 45.96 -23.19 -6.65
C ARG A 204 45.58 -23.73 -8.03
N LYS A 205 44.45 -24.43 -8.13
CA LYS A 205 43.94 -24.95 -9.41
C LYS A 205 43.70 -23.85 -10.44
N LEU A 206 43.13 -22.71 -10.03
CA LEU A 206 42.89 -21.57 -10.91
C LEU A 206 44.19 -20.89 -11.34
N ASN A 207 45.17 -20.74 -10.44
CA ASN A 207 46.48 -20.19 -10.78
C ASN A 207 47.22 -21.10 -11.77
N GLU A 208 47.21 -22.42 -11.55
CA GLU A 208 47.79 -23.37 -12.51
C GLU A 208 47.11 -23.31 -13.89
N ALA A 209 45.80 -23.11 -13.92
CA ALA A 209 45.06 -22.93 -15.17
C ALA A 209 45.42 -21.62 -15.88
N LEU A 210 45.59 -20.54 -15.10
CA LEU A 210 46.04 -19.24 -15.63
C LEU A 210 47.42 -19.36 -16.29
N ASP A 211 48.36 -20.05 -15.64
CA ASP A 211 49.72 -20.25 -16.15
C ASP A 211 49.77 -21.12 -17.42
N ARG A 212 48.88 -22.11 -17.54
CA ARG A 212 48.83 -23.05 -18.67
C ARG A 212 47.97 -22.58 -19.84
N GLY A 213 47.22 -21.48 -19.68
CA GLY A 213 46.21 -21.04 -20.63
C GLY A 213 44.82 -21.58 -20.26
N PRO A 214 43.95 -20.75 -19.67
CA PRO A 214 42.66 -21.20 -19.15
C PRO A 214 41.64 -21.50 -20.27
N THR A 215 40.77 -22.49 -20.04
CA THR A 215 39.57 -22.73 -20.86
C THR A 215 38.57 -21.58 -20.70
N ALA A 216 37.53 -21.54 -21.55
CA ALA A 216 36.45 -20.54 -21.44
C ALA A 216 35.77 -20.57 -20.06
N GLU A 217 35.46 -21.74 -19.52
CA GLU A 217 34.91 -21.89 -18.16
C GLU A 217 35.90 -21.43 -17.08
N GLN A 218 37.18 -21.77 -17.21
CA GLN A 218 38.21 -21.33 -16.25
C GLN A 218 38.42 -19.82 -16.29
N LEU A 219 38.28 -19.18 -17.45
CA LEU A 219 38.29 -17.72 -17.57
C LEU A 219 37.12 -17.07 -16.83
N VAL A 220 35.92 -17.65 -16.93
CA VAL A 220 34.75 -17.20 -16.14
C VAL A 220 35.04 -17.34 -14.65
N ALA A 221 35.58 -18.49 -14.22
CA ALA A 221 35.92 -18.72 -12.82
C ALA A 221 36.96 -17.71 -12.30
N LEU A 222 38.03 -17.47 -13.07
CA LEU A 222 39.07 -16.48 -12.74
C LEU A 222 38.51 -15.06 -12.58
N ARG A 223 37.53 -14.68 -13.40
CA ARG A 223 36.85 -13.38 -13.33
C ARG A 223 35.88 -13.26 -12.15
N CYS A 224 35.30 -14.37 -11.71
CA CYS A 224 34.23 -14.40 -10.72
C CYS A 224 34.71 -14.72 -9.29
N GLU A 225 35.87 -15.37 -9.12
CA GLU A 225 36.36 -15.82 -7.80
C GLU A 225 36.71 -14.65 -6.87
N ARG A 226 37.10 -13.51 -7.45
CA ARG A 226 37.42 -12.27 -6.73
C ARG A 226 36.41 -11.19 -7.10
N VAL A 227 35.81 -10.58 -6.08
CA VAL A 227 34.78 -9.54 -6.28
C VAL A 227 35.26 -8.23 -5.63
N PRO A 228 35.19 -7.08 -6.33
CA PRO A 228 35.44 -5.79 -5.70
C PRO A 228 34.34 -5.49 -4.68
N ALA A 229 34.72 -5.01 -3.50
CA ALA A 229 33.78 -4.78 -2.41
C ALA A 229 34.09 -3.49 -1.64
N LEU A 230 33.03 -2.90 -1.11
CA LEU A 230 33.05 -1.91 -0.05
C LEU A 230 32.45 -2.56 1.20
N ILE A 231 33.26 -2.83 2.21
CA ILE A 231 32.81 -3.43 3.46
C ILE A 231 32.47 -2.30 4.42
N LEU A 232 31.21 -2.21 4.86
CA LEU A 232 30.78 -1.23 5.85
C LEU A 232 31.20 -1.71 7.24
N VAL A 233 32.03 -0.91 7.92
CA VAL A 233 32.70 -1.29 9.17
C VAL A 233 32.43 -0.34 10.33
N GLY A 234 31.68 0.74 10.11
CA GLY A 234 31.37 1.71 11.15
C GLY A 234 30.22 2.64 10.78
N PHE A 235 29.67 3.30 11.79
CA PHE A 235 28.68 4.36 11.63
C PHE A 235 28.89 5.44 12.67
N LYS A 236 28.89 6.69 12.21
CA LYS A 236 29.01 7.89 13.04
C LYS A 236 27.73 8.70 12.89
N LYS A 237 26.85 8.66 13.89
CA LYS A 237 25.65 9.51 13.92
C LYS A 237 26.02 10.99 13.92
N HIS A 238 25.18 11.83 13.30
CA HIS A 238 25.35 13.28 13.35
C HIS A 238 25.02 13.88 14.73
N SER A 239 24.04 13.32 15.44
CA SER A 239 23.64 13.73 16.78
C SER A 239 23.45 12.53 17.69
N ALA A 240 23.82 12.67 18.96
CA ALA A 240 23.65 11.61 19.97
C ALA A 240 22.17 11.25 20.20
N ASP A 241 21.28 12.23 20.06
CA ASP A 241 19.83 12.05 20.27
C ASP A 241 19.08 11.58 19.00
N GLY A 242 19.79 11.27 17.92
CA GLY A 242 19.19 10.79 16.67
C GLY A 242 18.68 9.35 16.77
N SER A 243 17.48 9.08 16.22
CA SER A 243 16.86 7.74 16.24
C SER A 243 17.40 6.77 15.18
N ALA A 244 18.23 7.22 14.24
CA ALA A 244 18.73 6.39 13.14
C ALA A 244 19.93 5.54 13.59
N GLY A 245 19.77 4.22 13.68
CA GLY A 245 20.87 3.28 13.95
C GLY A 245 21.57 2.79 12.67
N PHE A 246 22.58 1.92 12.84
CA PHE A 246 23.32 1.33 11.72
C PHE A 246 22.44 0.61 10.69
N PRO A 247 21.45 -0.22 11.05
CA PRO A 247 20.56 -0.87 10.07
C PRO A 247 19.82 0.15 9.19
N THR A 248 19.31 1.23 9.79
CA THR A 248 18.62 2.32 9.08
C THR A 248 19.58 3.03 8.13
N ALA A 249 20.81 3.34 8.58
CA ALA A 249 21.82 3.97 7.75
C ALA A 249 22.18 3.14 6.52
N VAL A 250 22.35 1.83 6.68
CA VAL A 250 22.58 0.89 5.57
C VAL A 250 21.38 0.86 4.62
N LYS A 251 20.16 0.73 5.15
CA LYS A 251 18.92 0.71 4.36
C LYS A 251 18.75 2.00 3.56
N SER A 252 18.95 3.17 4.17
CA SER A 252 18.91 4.47 3.50
C SER A 252 19.97 4.60 2.40
N LEU A 253 21.20 4.13 2.64
CA LEU A 253 22.25 4.14 1.62
C LEU A 253 21.85 3.33 0.38
N VAL A 254 21.32 2.12 0.59
CA VAL A 254 20.86 1.24 -0.49
C VAL A 254 19.64 1.84 -1.20
N ALA A 255 18.68 2.38 -0.45
CA ALA A 255 17.49 3.01 -1.00
C ALA A 255 17.85 4.21 -1.88
N LEU A 256 18.74 5.10 -1.46
CA LEU A 256 19.16 6.26 -2.27
C LEU A 256 19.83 5.87 -3.60
N ARG A 257 20.37 4.65 -3.72
CA ARG A 257 20.95 4.12 -4.96
C ARG A 257 19.89 3.54 -5.93
N HIS A 258 18.73 3.14 -5.41
CA HIS A 258 17.75 2.30 -6.13
C HIS A 258 16.30 2.79 -6.11
N VAL A 259 15.96 3.76 -5.27
CA VAL A 259 14.69 4.48 -5.28
C VAL A 259 14.81 5.67 -6.23
N ASP A 260 15.96 6.35 -6.19
CA ASP A 260 16.32 7.39 -7.14
C ASP A 260 17.31 6.86 -8.21
N PRO A 261 17.38 7.45 -9.43
CA PRO A 261 18.26 7.00 -10.52
C PRO A 261 19.72 6.79 -10.07
N PRO A 262 20.47 5.82 -10.63
CA PRO A 262 20.37 5.37 -12.03
C PRO A 262 19.73 3.99 -12.29
N MET A 263 19.51 3.13 -11.28
CA MET A 263 18.91 1.80 -11.49
C MET A 263 17.73 1.55 -10.53
N PRO A 264 16.52 2.03 -10.90
CA PRO A 264 15.35 1.94 -10.04
C PRO A 264 14.92 0.49 -9.82
N TRP A 265 14.37 0.17 -8.64
CA TRP A 265 13.69 -1.11 -8.41
C TRP A 265 12.32 -1.20 -9.11
N GLY A 266 11.76 -0.06 -9.52
CA GLY A 266 10.41 0.08 -10.06
C GLY A 266 9.36 0.30 -8.97
N ASP A 267 8.20 0.81 -9.36
CA ASP A 267 7.17 1.32 -8.43
C ASP A 267 6.72 0.29 -7.37
N GLY A 268 6.66 -1.00 -7.72
CA GLY A 268 6.20 -2.05 -6.78
C GLY A 268 7.16 -2.23 -5.60
N PRO A 269 8.38 -2.74 -5.83
CA PRO A 269 9.40 -2.90 -4.78
C PRO A 269 9.72 -1.61 -4.03
N GLU A 270 9.74 -0.47 -4.73
CA GLU A 270 9.97 0.84 -4.13
C GLU A 270 8.90 1.20 -3.09
N ASN A 271 7.62 1.10 -3.46
CA ASN A 271 6.52 1.41 -2.55
C ASN A 271 6.46 0.44 -1.37
N GLU A 272 6.81 -0.84 -1.56
CA GLU A 272 6.91 -1.80 -0.46
C GLU A 272 8.04 -1.46 0.52
N SER A 273 9.23 -1.13 0.00
CA SER A 273 10.37 -0.69 0.83
C SER A 273 10.04 0.57 1.63
N LEU A 274 9.43 1.58 0.98
CA LEU A 274 9.03 2.82 1.64
C LEU A 274 7.93 2.59 2.68
N ALA A 275 6.97 1.70 2.41
CA ALA A 275 5.92 1.37 3.36
C ALA A 275 6.48 0.63 4.60
N ASP A 276 7.47 -0.25 4.43
CA ASP A 276 8.16 -0.88 5.56
C ASP A 276 8.91 0.16 6.41
N GLU A 277 9.60 1.12 5.77
CA GLU A 277 10.24 2.21 6.53
C GLU A 277 9.25 3.09 7.29
N VAL A 278 8.06 3.34 6.72
CA VAL A 278 7.00 4.05 7.44
C VAL A 278 6.62 3.30 8.72
N LEU A 279 6.42 1.98 8.64
CA LEU A 279 6.09 1.17 9.82
C LEU A 279 7.25 1.13 10.83
N ASP A 280 8.50 1.06 10.36
CA ASP A 280 9.69 1.08 11.23
C ASP A 280 9.86 2.44 11.93
N GLU A 281 9.65 3.56 11.25
CA GLU A 281 9.72 4.91 11.84
C GLU A 281 8.59 5.15 12.84
N LEU A 282 7.38 4.66 12.56
CA LEU A 282 6.26 4.74 13.51
C LEU A 282 6.55 3.95 14.79
N PHE A 283 7.12 2.75 14.65
CA PHE A 283 7.54 1.93 15.79
C PHE A 283 8.67 2.59 16.58
N ARG A 284 9.69 3.13 15.90
CA ARG A 284 10.81 3.85 16.55
C ARG A 284 10.36 5.08 17.36
N ARG A 285 9.19 5.64 17.05
CA ARG A 285 8.58 6.78 17.76
C ARG A 285 7.52 6.39 18.77
N ASP A 286 7.37 5.09 19.05
CA ASP A 286 6.35 4.54 19.94
C ASP A 286 4.91 4.93 19.52
N LEU A 287 4.68 5.17 18.22
CA LEU A 287 3.36 5.48 17.68
C LEU A 287 2.54 4.22 17.37
N ILE A 288 3.23 3.10 17.19
CA ILE A 288 2.64 1.76 17.08
C ILE A 288 3.49 0.78 17.88
N SER A 289 2.85 -0.26 18.42
CA SER A 289 3.55 -1.38 19.08
C SER A 289 4.27 -2.28 18.07
N GLU A 290 5.19 -3.13 18.54
CA GLU A 290 5.84 -4.14 17.69
C GLU A 290 4.81 -5.11 17.08
N THR A 291 3.79 -5.47 17.86
CA THR A 291 2.69 -6.34 17.42
C THR A 291 1.86 -5.68 16.32
N GLU A 292 1.53 -4.39 16.46
CA GLU A 292 0.86 -3.62 15.40
C GLU A 292 1.75 -3.48 14.16
N ARG A 293 3.06 -3.24 14.32
CA ARG A 293 4.01 -3.20 13.22
C ARG A 293 3.99 -4.52 12.44
N ALA A 294 4.07 -5.66 13.12
CA ALA A 294 4.03 -6.98 12.49
C ALA A 294 2.69 -7.25 11.77
N TYR A 295 1.58 -6.83 12.37
CA TYR A 295 0.24 -6.94 11.79
C TYR A 295 0.08 -6.09 10.52
N LEU A 296 0.46 -4.81 10.57
CA LEU A 296 0.41 -3.90 9.43
C LEU A 296 1.39 -4.31 8.33
N ALA A 297 2.55 -4.88 8.69
CA ALA A 297 3.50 -5.43 7.73
C ALA A 297 3.05 -6.75 7.09
N GLY A 298 2.01 -7.40 7.64
CA GLY A 298 1.56 -8.73 7.19
C GLY A 298 2.49 -9.87 7.61
N SER A 299 3.40 -9.62 8.56
CA SER A 299 4.42 -10.55 9.02
C SER A 299 3.93 -11.52 10.11
N CYS A 300 2.74 -11.27 10.67
CA CYS A 300 2.04 -12.21 11.53
C CYS A 300 0.99 -13.01 10.76
N THR A 301 0.67 -14.21 11.24
CA THR A 301 -0.48 -14.98 10.72
C THR A 301 -1.80 -14.37 11.19
N ARG A 302 -2.91 -14.79 10.58
CA ARG A 302 -4.26 -14.42 11.06
C ARG A 302 -4.54 -14.94 12.47
N ALA A 303 -4.05 -16.13 12.81
CA ALA A 303 -4.18 -16.70 14.14
C ALA A 303 -3.40 -15.88 15.19
N GLU A 304 -2.19 -15.42 14.84
CA GLU A 304 -1.39 -14.54 15.69
C GLU A 304 -2.06 -13.17 15.88
N ALA A 305 -2.61 -12.59 14.81
CA ALA A 305 -3.37 -11.35 14.90
C ALA A 305 -4.54 -11.50 15.87
N ARG A 306 -5.34 -12.57 15.72
CA ARG A 306 -6.46 -12.87 16.63
C ARG A 306 -6.02 -13.06 18.07
N ALA A 307 -4.91 -13.77 18.31
CA ALA A 307 -4.35 -13.97 19.65
C ALA A 307 -3.89 -12.64 20.29
N ALA A 308 -3.40 -11.71 19.48
CA ALA A 308 -3.05 -10.34 19.86
C ALA A 308 -4.25 -9.38 19.99
N ARG A 309 -5.49 -9.88 19.82
CA ARG A 309 -6.73 -9.08 19.79
C ARG A 309 -6.78 -8.05 18.65
N LEU A 310 -6.09 -8.34 17.56
CA LEU A 310 -6.19 -7.62 16.30
C LEU A 310 -7.15 -8.37 15.36
N ALA A 311 -7.77 -7.65 14.43
CA ALA A 311 -8.69 -8.25 13.47
C ALA A 311 -7.95 -9.23 12.54
N ASP A 312 -8.54 -10.39 12.27
CA ASP A 312 -8.05 -11.35 11.28
C ASP A 312 -8.73 -11.20 9.91
N ASP A 313 -9.72 -10.31 9.81
CA ASP A 313 -10.37 -9.89 8.57
C ASP A 313 -9.44 -8.94 7.77
N PRO A 314 -9.03 -9.32 6.55
CA PRO A 314 -8.25 -8.47 5.65
C PRO A 314 -8.90 -7.11 5.33
N ALA A 315 -10.23 -7.01 5.28
CA ALA A 315 -10.91 -5.75 5.00
C ALA A 315 -10.78 -4.76 6.17
N MET A 316 -10.86 -5.25 7.40
CA MET A 316 -10.57 -4.44 8.60
C MET A 316 -9.11 -4.02 8.66
N ARG A 317 -8.18 -4.94 8.36
CA ARG A 317 -6.74 -4.61 8.24
C ARG A 317 -6.51 -3.53 7.19
N ALA A 318 -7.17 -3.61 6.05
CA ALA A 318 -7.06 -2.61 4.99
C ALA A 318 -7.54 -1.23 5.46
N ALA A 319 -8.67 -1.14 6.17
CA ALA A 319 -9.14 0.12 6.74
C ALA A 319 -8.15 0.71 7.76
N ARG A 320 -7.57 -0.10 8.65
CA ARG A 320 -6.51 0.34 9.59
C ARG A 320 -5.32 0.95 8.84
N ILE A 321 -4.88 0.28 7.78
CA ILE A 321 -3.76 0.76 6.95
C ILE A 321 -4.11 2.09 6.27
N VAL A 322 -5.29 2.20 5.66
CA VAL A 322 -5.68 3.46 5.00
C VAL A 322 -5.77 4.59 6.02
N HIS A 323 -6.39 4.36 7.17
CA HIS A 323 -6.49 5.36 8.24
C HIS A 323 -5.11 5.83 8.71
N LEU A 324 -4.13 4.94 8.84
CA LEU A 324 -2.74 5.30 9.18
C LEU A 324 -2.15 6.34 8.21
N PHE A 325 -2.46 6.23 6.92
CA PHE A 325 -1.96 7.14 5.88
C PHE A 325 -2.84 8.37 5.63
N THR A 326 -4.05 8.42 6.20
CA THR A 326 -5.00 9.53 6.00
C THR A 326 -5.34 10.30 7.28
N THR A 327 -4.87 9.84 8.44
CA THR A 327 -5.09 10.50 9.73
C THR A 327 -4.55 11.95 9.75
N LYS A 328 -5.15 12.77 10.61
CA LYS A 328 -4.73 14.16 10.87
C LYS A 328 -3.73 14.28 12.02
N ASP A 329 -3.32 13.17 12.65
CA ASP A 329 -2.27 13.19 13.67
C ASP A 329 -0.94 13.67 13.06
N SER A 330 -0.49 14.85 13.49
CA SER A 330 0.74 15.47 13.00
C SER A 330 1.99 14.63 13.32
N ARG A 331 1.97 13.82 14.38
CA ARG A 331 3.08 12.93 14.75
C ARG A 331 3.23 11.80 13.74
N VAL A 332 2.12 11.22 13.31
CA VAL A 332 2.07 10.17 12.27
C VAL A 332 2.49 10.75 10.92
N ALA A 333 1.94 11.91 10.55
CA ALA A 333 2.31 12.58 9.30
C ALA A 333 3.80 12.93 9.23
N GLU A 334 4.38 13.37 10.36
CA GLU A 334 5.81 13.65 10.47
C GLU A 334 6.66 12.36 10.38
N ALA A 335 6.23 11.27 10.99
CA ALA A 335 6.90 9.97 10.88
C ALA A 335 6.94 9.50 9.42
N ILE A 336 5.79 9.56 8.72
CA ILE A 336 5.71 9.21 7.29
C ILE A 336 6.66 10.10 6.46
N ARG A 337 6.68 11.41 6.74
CA ARG A 337 7.57 12.35 6.05
C ARG A 337 9.04 11.99 6.25
N VAL A 338 9.47 11.71 7.47
CA VAL A 338 10.86 11.35 7.78
C VAL A 338 11.23 10.03 7.12
N ALA A 339 10.39 9.00 7.22
CA ALA A 339 10.61 7.71 6.58
C ALA A 339 10.84 7.86 5.06
N VAL A 340 9.92 8.53 4.36
CA VAL A 340 10.01 8.69 2.90
C VAL A 340 11.18 9.57 2.47
N THR A 341 11.45 10.67 3.17
CA THR A 341 12.57 11.57 2.82
C THR A 341 13.95 10.99 3.14
N SER A 342 14.02 10.02 4.06
CA SER A 342 15.27 9.31 4.38
C SER A 342 15.66 8.25 3.34
N GLN A 343 14.74 7.86 2.46
CA GLN A 343 14.94 6.80 1.46
C GLN A 343 14.68 7.25 0.03
N SER A 344 14.26 8.50 -0.17
CA SER A 344 13.98 9.05 -1.50
C SER A 344 14.25 10.55 -1.56
N THR A 345 14.45 11.07 -2.77
CA THR A 345 14.56 12.52 -3.04
C THR A 345 13.22 13.27 -2.95
N ARG A 346 12.11 12.58 -2.66
CA ARG A 346 10.77 13.18 -2.63
C ARG A 346 10.64 14.16 -1.47
N LYS A 347 10.31 15.41 -1.79
CA LYS A 347 10.15 16.48 -0.78
C LYS A 347 8.74 16.59 -0.19
N ARG A 348 7.74 15.96 -0.81
CA ARG A 348 6.32 16.09 -0.42
C ARG A 348 5.63 14.74 -0.48
N ILE A 349 4.87 14.44 0.56
CA ILE A 349 3.98 13.28 0.61
C ILE A 349 2.64 13.72 0.00
N THR A 350 2.35 13.21 -1.20
CA THR A 350 1.08 13.48 -1.88
C THR A 350 0.05 12.43 -1.50
N THR A 351 -1.24 12.73 -1.66
CA THR A 351 -2.33 11.75 -1.48
C THR A 351 -2.14 10.52 -2.36
N LYS A 352 -1.62 10.71 -3.58
CA LYS A 352 -1.25 9.64 -4.51
C LYS A 352 -0.20 8.69 -3.88
N LEU A 353 0.87 9.25 -3.32
CA LEU A 353 1.92 8.45 -2.68
C LEU A 353 1.38 7.72 -1.44
N ALA A 354 0.59 8.42 -0.61
CA ALA A 354 -0.05 7.80 0.56
C ALA A 354 -0.91 6.58 0.16
N ASN A 355 -1.70 6.69 -0.91
CA ASN A 355 -2.47 5.58 -1.45
C ASN A 355 -1.59 4.45 -2.01
N GLU A 356 -0.48 4.77 -2.67
CA GLU A 356 0.48 3.78 -3.19
C GLU A 356 1.12 2.96 -2.04
N LEU A 357 1.55 3.63 -0.97
CA LEU A 357 2.13 2.98 0.22
C LEU A 357 1.09 2.16 0.99
N ALA A 358 -0.12 2.69 1.18
CA ALA A 358 -1.22 1.95 1.80
C ALA A 358 -1.55 0.69 0.98
N THR A 359 -1.66 0.82 -0.34
CA THR A 359 -1.95 -0.31 -1.24
C THR A 359 -0.87 -1.39 -1.16
N ALA A 360 0.41 -0.99 -1.07
CA ALA A 360 1.51 -1.94 -0.91
C ALA A 360 1.35 -2.82 0.35
N LEU A 361 0.95 -2.25 1.49
CA LEU A 361 0.68 -3.01 2.71
C LEU A 361 -0.63 -3.82 2.66
N ILE A 362 -1.67 -3.28 2.04
CA ILE A 362 -2.98 -3.95 1.89
C ILE A 362 -2.82 -5.27 1.14
N LEU A 363 -2.10 -5.25 0.01
CA LEU A 363 -1.93 -6.42 -0.85
C LEU A 363 -1.14 -7.56 -0.20
N ARG A 364 -0.48 -7.33 0.94
CA ARG A 364 0.15 -8.39 1.74
C ARG A 364 -0.85 -9.36 2.38
N ALA A 365 -2.15 -9.10 2.25
CA ALA A 365 -3.21 -10.04 2.62
C ALA A 365 -3.67 -10.94 1.46
N THR A 366 -3.12 -10.77 0.25
CA THR A 366 -3.45 -11.60 -0.93
C THR A 366 -2.31 -12.55 -1.31
N ALA A 367 -2.66 -13.66 -1.96
CA ALA A 367 -1.73 -14.74 -2.33
C ALA A 367 -1.71 -15.04 -3.85
N ASP A 368 -2.31 -14.14 -4.64
CA ASP A 368 -2.53 -14.30 -6.08
C ASP A 368 -1.23 -14.22 -6.90
N ASP A 369 -1.32 -14.58 -8.19
CA ASP A 369 -0.21 -14.40 -9.12
C ASP A 369 0.15 -12.91 -9.31
N ARG A 370 1.33 -12.66 -9.89
CA ARG A 370 1.86 -11.30 -10.10
C ARG A 370 0.95 -10.45 -10.98
N ALA A 371 0.41 -11.00 -12.07
CA ALA A 371 -0.41 -10.23 -13.01
C ALA A 371 -1.72 -9.78 -12.34
N ARG A 372 -2.34 -10.65 -11.57
CA ARG A 372 -3.55 -10.34 -10.79
C ARG A 372 -3.24 -9.36 -9.66
N THR A 373 -2.14 -9.54 -8.93
CA THR A 373 -1.71 -8.60 -7.87
C THR A 373 -1.42 -7.21 -8.42
N ASP A 374 -0.75 -7.12 -9.59
CA ASP A 374 -0.49 -5.85 -10.28
C ASP A 374 -1.80 -5.17 -10.73
N GLN A 375 -2.80 -5.95 -11.14
CA GLN A 375 -4.14 -5.45 -11.45
C GLN A 375 -4.84 -4.90 -10.20
N MET A 376 -4.84 -5.63 -9.10
CA MET A 376 -5.41 -5.17 -7.83
C MET A 376 -4.71 -3.88 -7.35
N ARG A 377 -3.37 -3.82 -7.45
CA ARG A 377 -2.58 -2.62 -7.11
C ARG A 377 -3.05 -1.40 -7.89
N ARG A 378 -3.31 -1.54 -9.19
CA ARG A 378 -3.77 -0.43 -10.04
C ARG A 378 -5.14 0.11 -9.65
N TYR A 379 -6.05 -0.72 -9.16
CA TYR A 379 -7.40 -0.29 -8.81
C TYR A 379 -7.54 0.16 -7.35
N LEU A 380 -6.84 -0.50 -6.41
CA LEU A 380 -6.84 -0.10 -4.99
C LEU A 380 -6.25 1.30 -4.77
N ARG A 381 -5.17 1.65 -5.48
CA ARG A 381 -4.57 3.01 -5.40
C ARG A 381 -5.55 4.14 -5.73
N ASP A 382 -6.54 3.84 -6.56
CA ASP A 382 -7.56 4.77 -7.05
C ASP A 382 -8.92 4.56 -6.33
N ALA A 383 -9.00 3.64 -5.37
CA ALA A 383 -10.19 3.38 -4.56
C ALA A 383 -10.35 4.36 -3.40
N PHE A 384 -9.25 4.94 -2.91
CA PHE A 384 -9.25 5.89 -1.80
C PHE A 384 -9.27 7.32 -2.33
N GLY A 385 -10.48 7.80 -2.64
CA GLY A 385 -10.74 9.12 -3.23
C GLY A 385 -10.51 10.31 -2.30
N LYS A 386 -10.90 11.50 -2.75
CA LYS A 386 -10.70 12.77 -2.01
C LYS A 386 -11.30 12.72 -0.61
N ALA A 387 -12.51 12.16 -0.48
CA ALA A 387 -13.23 12.04 0.79
C ALA A 387 -12.38 11.41 1.90
N VAL A 388 -11.72 10.27 1.61
CA VAL A 388 -10.86 9.54 2.56
C VAL A 388 -9.74 10.41 3.13
N HIS A 389 -9.25 11.37 2.35
CA HIS A 389 -8.17 12.29 2.73
C HIS A 389 -8.66 13.62 3.32
N SER A 390 -9.86 14.09 2.98
CA SER A 390 -10.37 15.39 3.40
C SER A 390 -11.33 15.34 4.58
N GLU A 391 -12.11 14.27 4.71
CA GLU A 391 -13.09 14.08 5.77
C GLU A 391 -12.48 13.41 7.00
N HIS A 392 -13.11 13.60 8.15
CA HIS A 392 -12.77 12.88 9.36
C HIS A 392 -13.47 11.52 9.37
N TRP A 393 -12.71 10.46 9.61
CA TRP A 393 -13.19 9.11 9.85
C TRP A 393 -12.12 8.33 10.63
N GLU A 394 -12.51 7.23 11.23
CA GLU A 394 -11.63 6.35 12.00
C GLU A 394 -11.86 4.89 11.62
N ASP A 395 -10.86 4.05 11.81
CA ASP A 395 -11.01 2.60 11.75
C ASP A 395 -11.50 2.08 13.12
N THR A 396 -12.81 2.00 13.30
CA THR A 396 -13.43 1.80 14.62
C THR A 396 -13.37 0.37 15.14
N GLY A 397 -12.95 -0.59 14.31
CA GLY A 397 -12.97 -2.01 14.66
C GLY A 397 -14.39 -2.61 14.83
N ARG A 398 -15.46 -1.84 14.62
CA ARG A 398 -16.86 -2.32 14.68
C ARG A 398 -17.10 -3.43 13.66
N ASP A 399 -18.04 -4.34 13.95
CA ASP A 399 -18.50 -5.34 12.98
C ASP A 399 -19.31 -4.70 11.83
N THR A 400 -19.46 -5.43 10.72
CA THR A 400 -20.14 -4.96 9.52
C THR A 400 -21.60 -4.55 9.77
N ALA A 401 -22.32 -5.27 10.64
CA ALA A 401 -23.73 -5.02 10.90
C ALA A 401 -23.94 -3.70 11.65
N THR A 402 -23.12 -3.45 12.67
CA THR A 402 -23.09 -2.20 13.44
C THR A 402 -22.67 -1.04 12.55
N LEU A 403 -21.59 -1.21 11.77
CA LEU A 403 -21.11 -0.17 10.87
C LEU A 403 -22.15 0.21 9.80
N ARG A 404 -22.87 -0.79 9.25
CA ARG A 404 -24.00 -0.57 8.34
C ARG A 404 -25.11 0.24 8.99
N ALA A 405 -25.53 -0.15 10.20
CA ALA A 405 -26.60 0.55 10.91
C ALA A 405 -26.23 2.02 11.13
N ASP A 406 -24.97 2.29 11.48
CA ASP A 406 -24.47 3.63 11.74
C ASP A 406 -24.39 4.46 10.44
N ALA A 407 -23.90 3.87 9.35
CA ALA A 407 -23.89 4.50 8.04
C ALA A 407 -25.31 4.83 7.53
N LEU A 408 -26.28 3.95 7.77
CA LEU A 408 -27.69 4.20 7.43
C LEU A 408 -28.31 5.33 8.27
N ARG A 409 -27.85 5.53 9.51
CA ARG A 409 -28.28 6.66 10.35
C ARG A 409 -27.69 8.00 9.90
N GLU A 410 -26.50 7.98 9.31
CA GLU A 410 -25.83 9.19 8.78
C GLU A 410 -26.51 9.74 7.51
N LEU A 411 -27.12 8.88 6.69
CA LEU A 411 -27.75 9.29 5.43
C LEU A 411 -28.91 10.27 5.61
N PRO A 412 -29.92 10.02 6.49
CA PRO A 412 -30.97 10.99 6.77
C PRO A 412 -30.44 12.33 7.28
N GLN A 413 -29.43 12.30 8.15
CA GLN A 413 -28.80 13.53 8.68
C GLN A 413 -28.12 14.34 7.57
N TRP A 414 -27.44 13.67 6.65
CA TRP A 414 -26.85 14.31 5.47
C TRP A 414 -27.93 14.93 4.55
N VAL A 415 -29.06 14.24 4.35
CA VAL A 415 -30.20 14.77 3.59
C VAL A 415 -30.82 16.00 4.28
N GLN A 416 -30.97 15.98 5.61
CA GLN A 416 -31.42 17.14 6.40
C GLN A 416 -30.49 18.35 6.22
N ASN A 417 -29.19 18.11 6.21
CA ASN A 417 -28.16 19.11 5.98
C ASN A 417 -28.04 19.52 4.50
N GLN A 418 -29.13 19.41 3.74
CA GLN A 418 -29.25 19.80 2.33
C GLN A 418 -28.25 19.10 1.40
N CYS A 419 -27.80 17.90 1.77
CA CYS A 419 -26.73 17.19 1.07
C CYS A 419 -25.45 18.03 0.97
N ALA A 420 -25.20 18.92 1.94
CA ALA A 420 -23.99 19.73 2.00
C ALA A 420 -22.81 18.85 2.45
N GLY A 421 -21.78 18.79 1.60
CA GLY A 421 -20.66 17.89 1.81
C GLY A 421 -21.07 16.44 1.60
N ASP A 422 -20.50 15.55 2.38
CA ASP A 422 -20.57 14.12 2.18
C ASP A 422 -21.17 13.39 3.40
N PRO A 423 -21.72 12.17 3.23
CA PRO A 423 -22.23 11.38 4.35
C PRO A 423 -21.15 11.10 5.40
N GLY A 424 -21.58 10.84 6.64
CA GLY A 424 -20.70 10.82 7.82
C GLY A 424 -19.58 9.76 7.86
N PRO A 425 -18.81 9.73 8.97
CA PRO A 425 -17.60 8.91 9.09
C PRO A 425 -17.85 7.39 8.97
N SER A 426 -19.00 6.89 9.42
CA SER A 426 -19.31 5.45 9.37
C SER A 426 -19.57 4.99 7.93
N SER A 427 -20.23 5.82 7.11
CA SER A 427 -20.40 5.57 5.68
C SER A 427 -19.07 5.52 4.93
N LEU A 428 -18.13 6.39 5.32
CA LEU A 428 -16.80 6.48 4.72
C LEU A 428 -15.94 5.28 5.12
N GLU A 429 -15.94 4.91 6.41
CA GLU A 429 -15.30 3.70 6.90
C GLU A 429 -15.84 2.44 6.19
N LEU A 430 -17.17 2.33 6.01
CA LEU A 430 -17.79 1.22 5.30
C LEU A 430 -17.36 1.17 3.84
N ALA A 431 -17.26 2.32 3.16
CA ALA A 431 -16.77 2.40 1.79
C ALA A 431 -15.30 1.98 1.68
N VAL A 432 -14.43 2.41 2.62
CA VAL A 432 -13.01 2.01 2.66
C VAL A 432 -12.86 0.50 2.86
N ARG A 433 -13.62 -0.10 3.78
CA ARG A 433 -13.62 -1.57 3.98
C ARG A 433 -14.15 -2.28 2.74
N GLY A 434 -15.29 -1.83 2.20
CA GLY A 434 -15.91 -2.41 1.01
C GLY A 434 -15.02 -2.34 -0.23
N ALA A 435 -14.19 -1.31 -0.35
CA ALA A 435 -13.20 -1.17 -1.43
C ALA A 435 -12.28 -2.40 -1.53
N TYR A 436 -11.81 -2.93 -0.39
CA TYR A 436 -10.97 -4.12 -0.35
C TYR A 436 -11.69 -5.32 -0.97
N ALA A 437 -12.88 -5.66 -0.46
CA ALA A 437 -13.66 -6.80 -0.93
C ALA A 437 -14.00 -6.70 -2.43
N LEU A 438 -14.41 -5.51 -2.89
CA LEU A 438 -14.83 -5.27 -4.27
C LEU A 438 -13.67 -5.34 -5.26
N VAL A 439 -12.51 -4.76 -4.92
CA VAL A 439 -11.35 -4.72 -5.83
C VAL A 439 -10.60 -6.06 -5.83
N VAL A 440 -10.35 -6.68 -4.66
CA VAL A 440 -9.63 -7.97 -4.57
C VAL A 440 -10.42 -9.10 -5.23
N SER A 441 -11.75 -9.06 -5.15
CA SER A 441 -12.63 -9.99 -5.87
C SER A 441 -12.78 -9.67 -7.36
N GLY A 442 -12.14 -8.61 -7.86
CA GLY A 442 -12.19 -8.18 -9.25
C GLY A 442 -13.58 -7.70 -9.70
N ARG A 443 -14.42 -7.21 -8.78
CA ARG A 443 -15.79 -6.74 -9.06
C ARG A 443 -15.87 -5.24 -9.28
N LEU A 444 -14.90 -4.47 -8.81
CA LEU A 444 -14.78 -3.05 -9.09
C LEU A 444 -13.42 -2.78 -9.72
N ASN A 445 -13.40 -2.64 -11.04
CA ASN A 445 -12.21 -2.47 -11.86
C ASN A 445 -12.44 -1.25 -12.77
N ALA A 446 -11.48 -0.35 -12.95
CA ALA A 446 -11.61 0.65 -14.01
C ALA A 446 -11.34 -0.01 -15.38
N ASP A 447 -12.29 -0.81 -15.89
CA ASP A 447 -12.17 -1.44 -17.21
C ASP A 447 -12.23 -0.37 -18.31
N ARG A 448 -11.05 -0.06 -18.87
CA ARG A 448 -10.85 0.98 -19.88
C ARG A 448 -11.03 0.49 -21.31
N GLY A 449 -11.60 -0.69 -21.56
CA GLY A 449 -11.95 -1.11 -22.92
C GLY A 449 -11.86 -2.60 -23.21
N SER A 450 -12.44 -3.46 -22.37
CA SER A 450 -12.85 -4.78 -22.89
C SER A 450 -13.74 -4.60 -24.14
N ARG A 451 -13.52 -5.48 -25.12
CA ARG A 451 -13.93 -5.39 -26.53
C ARG A 451 -15.46 -5.29 -26.73
N SER A 452 -16.08 -4.14 -26.46
CA SER A 452 -17.43 -3.75 -26.97
C SER A 452 -17.99 -2.45 -26.35
N ASN A 453 -17.17 -1.48 -25.94
CA ASN A 453 -17.68 -0.25 -25.30
C ASN A 453 -17.25 1.00 -26.07
N GLU A 454 -18.20 1.62 -26.79
CA GLU A 454 -17.96 2.84 -27.59
C GLU A 454 -17.64 4.07 -26.71
N GLN A 455 -17.94 4.03 -25.41
CA GLN A 455 -17.40 4.96 -24.40
C GLN A 455 -17.20 4.22 -23.05
N PRO A 456 -16.00 3.75 -22.71
CA PRO A 456 -15.75 3.12 -21.42
C PRO A 456 -15.90 4.15 -20.29
N ASP A 457 -16.74 3.86 -19.30
CA ASP A 457 -16.89 4.67 -18.08
C ASP A 457 -15.51 4.86 -17.43
N ARG A 458 -15.04 6.12 -17.40
CA ARG A 458 -13.69 6.47 -16.95
C ARG A 458 -13.58 6.66 -15.44
N ARG A 459 -14.67 6.50 -14.69
CA ARG A 459 -14.66 6.74 -13.26
C ARG A 459 -13.69 5.83 -12.52
N THR A 460 -12.99 6.38 -11.54
CA THR A 460 -12.15 5.59 -10.64
C THR A 460 -13.01 4.73 -9.70
N PRO A 461 -12.46 3.64 -9.12
CA PRO A 461 -13.15 2.89 -8.07
C PRO A 461 -13.62 3.80 -6.92
N GLY A 462 -12.82 4.79 -6.52
CA GLY A 462 -13.17 5.75 -5.47
C GLY A 462 -14.42 6.57 -5.79
N GLU A 463 -14.59 7.01 -7.04
CA GLU A 463 -15.79 7.74 -7.46
C GLU A 463 -17.06 6.87 -7.43
N VAL A 464 -16.94 5.58 -7.72
CA VAL A 464 -18.05 4.62 -7.60
C VAL A 464 -18.39 4.37 -6.14
N LEU A 465 -17.39 4.20 -5.26
CA LEU A 465 -17.59 4.03 -3.82
C LEU A 465 -18.24 5.27 -3.18
N ASP A 466 -17.82 6.47 -3.60
CA ASP A 466 -18.44 7.73 -3.19
C ASP A 466 -19.89 7.85 -3.67
N ALA A 467 -20.24 7.31 -4.84
CA ALA A 467 -21.63 7.24 -5.28
C ALA A 467 -22.45 6.24 -4.45
N MET A 468 -21.86 5.09 -4.11
CA MET A 468 -22.52 4.06 -3.28
C MET A 468 -22.83 4.58 -1.87
N ARG A 469 -21.89 5.25 -1.21
CA ARG A 469 -22.09 5.71 0.18
C ARG A 469 -23.12 6.84 0.33
N ARG A 470 -23.48 7.52 -0.76
CA ARG A 470 -24.53 8.56 -0.81
C ARG A 470 -25.94 7.99 -1.02
N ASN A 471 -26.08 6.67 -1.04
CA ASN A 471 -27.35 5.98 -1.28
C ASN A 471 -27.57 4.85 -0.26
N VAL A 472 -28.82 4.68 0.20
CA VAL A 472 -29.24 3.59 1.07
C VAL A 472 -28.89 2.21 0.48
N GLN A 473 -29.23 1.98 -0.79
CA GLN A 473 -28.89 0.72 -1.47
C GLN A 473 -27.39 0.52 -1.58
N GLY A 474 -26.62 1.59 -1.80
CA GLY A 474 -25.16 1.48 -1.89
C GLY A 474 -24.54 1.13 -0.53
N THR A 475 -25.08 1.67 0.56
CA THR A 475 -24.71 1.27 1.93
C THR A 475 -24.99 -0.20 2.19
N TYR A 476 -26.18 -0.70 1.80
CA TYR A 476 -26.47 -2.13 1.86
C TYR A 476 -25.51 -2.95 0.98
N GLN A 477 -25.24 -2.50 -0.24
CA GLN A 477 -24.38 -3.20 -1.19
C GLN A 477 -22.93 -3.31 -0.69
N LEU A 478 -22.40 -2.26 -0.04
CA LEU A 478 -21.08 -2.28 0.59
C LEU A 478 -21.04 -3.28 1.75
N SER A 479 -22.05 -3.29 2.61
CA SER A 479 -22.14 -4.26 3.72
C SER A 479 -22.28 -5.71 3.23
N GLN A 480 -23.13 -5.96 2.23
CA GLN A 480 -23.30 -7.29 1.65
C GLN A 480 -22.00 -7.77 0.99
N ALA A 481 -21.25 -6.86 0.37
CA ALA A 481 -19.97 -7.19 -0.21
C ALA A 481 -18.95 -7.66 0.84
N LEU A 482 -18.95 -7.04 2.02
CA LEU A 482 -18.12 -7.48 3.14
C LEU A 482 -18.57 -8.82 3.71
N ASP A 483 -19.88 -9.00 3.93
CA ASP A 483 -20.45 -10.24 4.45
C ASP A 483 -20.20 -11.43 3.50
N ASP A 484 -20.43 -11.24 2.20
CA ASP A 484 -20.16 -12.25 1.17
C ASP A 484 -18.67 -12.57 1.07
N PHE A 485 -17.80 -11.55 1.16
CA PHE A 485 -16.35 -11.74 1.11
C PHE A 485 -15.84 -12.54 2.31
N ALA A 486 -16.29 -12.20 3.51
CA ALA A 486 -15.93 -12.90 4.74
C ALA A 486 -16.43 -14.36 4.74
N ALA A 487 -17.58 -14.61 4.09
CA ALA A 487 -18.16 -15.94 3.92
C ALA A 487 -17.60 -16.72 2.71
N GLU A 488 -16.62 -16.17 1.98
CA GLU A 488 -16.05 -16.74 0.75
C GLU A 488 -17.12 -17.03 -0.35
N LEU A 489 -18.19 -16.23 -0.37
CA LEU A 489 -19.26 -16.33 -1.35
C LEU A 489 -18.99 -15.40 -2.54
N PRO A 490 -19.54 -15.72 -3.75
CA PRO A 490 -19.61 -14.74 -4.81
C PRO A 490 -20.35 -13.49 -4.33
N LEU A 491 -19.80 -12.31 -4.59
CA LEU A 491 -20.43 -11.04 -4.21
C LEU A 491 -21.78 -10.85 -4.92
N ARG A 492 -22.84 -10.67 -4.14
CA ARG A 492 -24.24 -10.60 -4.61
C ARG A 492 -24.76 -9.17 -4.65
N ALA A 493 -25.67 -8.93 -5.58
CA ALA A 493 -26.37 -7.66 -5.73
C ALA A 493 -27.52 -7.56 -4.73
N VAL A 494 -27.75 -6.37 -4.18
CA VAL A 494 -28.88 -6.10 -3.27
C VAL A 494 -29.82 -5.04 -3.81
N ASP A 495 -31.07 -5.07 -3.36
CA ASP A 495 -32.07 -4.04 -3.58
C ASP A 495 -32.02 -2.92 -2.53
N GLU A 496 -32.92 -1.94 -2.66
CA GLU A 496 -33.06 -0.80 -1.76
C GLU A 496 -33.36 -1.18 -0.30
N ASN A 497 -33.91 -2.37 -0.06
CA ASN A 497 -34.20 -2.90 1.26
C ASN A 497 -33.06 -3.77 1.82
N GLY A 498 -31.96 -3.87 1.07
CA GLY A 498 -30.82 -4.72 1.40
C GLY A 498 -31.05 -6.20 1.17
N GLN A 499 -32.12 -6.59 0.44
CA GLN A 499 -32.37 -7.98 0.10
C GLN A 499 -31.59 -8.38 -1.14
N VAL A 500 -31.08 -9.62 -1.16
CA VAL A 500 -30.35 -10.15 -2.32
C VAL A 500 -31.26 -10.24 -3.53
N LYS A 501 -30.87 -9.60 -4.62
CA LYS A 501 -31.57 -9.65 -5.90
C LYS A 501 -31.45 -11.05 -6.51
N LYS A 502 -32.57 -11.56 -7.01
CA LYS A 502 -32.62 -12.81 -7.77
C LYS A 502 -32.81 -12.52 -9.25
N GLN A 503 -32.12 -13.29 -10.08
CA GLN A 503 -32.34 -13.33 -11.52
C GLN A 503 -33.66 -14.05 -11.84
N ALA A 504 -34.10 -13.99 -13.09
CA ALA A 504 -35.37 -14.57 -13.53
C ALA A 504 -35.46 -16.09 -13.33
N ASP A 505 -34.31 -16.77 -13.23
CA ASP A 505 -34.16 -18.19 -12.93
C ASP A 505 -34.11 -18.50 -11.42
N GLY A 506 -34.24 -17.49 -10.56
CA GLY A 506 -34.18 -17.60 -9.11
C GLY A 506 -32.77 -17.64 -8.52
N ILE A 507 -31.72 -17.51 -9.34
CA ILE A 507 -30.32 -17.49 -8.90
C ILE A 507 -29.96 -16.10 -8.36
N ASP A 508 -29.21 -16.04 -7.27
CA ASP A 508 -28.69 -14.78 -6.73
C ASP A 508 -27.89 -14.02 -7.80
N GLN A 509 -28.27 -12.78 -8.06
CA GLN A 509 -27.60 -11.92 -9.02
C GLN A 509 -26.22 -11.54 -8.47
N LYS A 510 -25.17 -11.83 -9.24
CA LYS A 510 -23.79 -11.46 -8.87
C LYS A 510 -23.48 -10.03 -9.33
N ILE A 511 -22.71 -9.30 -8.54
CA ILE A 511 -22.18 -8.01 -8.98
C ILE A 511 -20.97 -8.19 -9.91
N ASN A 512 -20.80 -7.24 -10.81
CA ASN A 512 -19.59 -7.03 -11.61
C ASN A 512 -19.39 -5.52 -11.79
N ASP A 513 -18.29 -5.14 -12.46
CA ASP A 513 -17.93 -3.73 -12.56
C ASP A 513 -18.97 -2.90 -13.33
N VAL A 514 -19.46 -3.45 -14.45
CA VAL A 514 -20.52 -2.83 -15.26
C VAL A 514 -21.79 -2.62 -14.45
N TYR A 515 -22.19 -3.60 -13.63
CA TYR A 515 -23.34 -3.51 -12.76
C TYR A 515 -23.17 -2.38 -11.74
N LEU A 516 -22.06 -2.35 -11.00
CA LEU A 516 -21.84 -1.33 -9.97
C LEU A 516 -21.86 0.08 -10.56
N ARG A 517 -21.22 0.27 -11.71
CA ARG A 517 -21.18 1.56 -12.40
C ARG A 517 -22.55 2.00 -12.92
N GLY A 518 -23.32 1.08 -13.49
CA GLY A 518 -24.67 1.37 -13.99
C GLY A 518 -25.69 1.58 -12.88
N GLU A 519 -25.57 0.83 -11.79
CA GLU A 519 -26.49 0.88 -10.65
C GLU A 519 -26.22 2.08 -9.72
N PHE A 520 -24.97 2.57 -9.68
CA PHE A 520 -24.54 3.74 -8.91
C PHE A 520 -23.88 4.78 -9.84
N PRO A 521 -24.66 5.52 -10.65
CA PRO A 521 -24.13 6.53 -11.57
C PRO A 521 -23.59 7.76 -10.80
N ALA A 522 -22.82 8.61 -11.50
CA ALA A 522 -22.43 9.91 -10.96
C ALA A 522 -23.68 10.79 -10.71
N ALA A 523 -23.56 11.78 -9.84
CA ALA A 523 -24.65 12.71 -9.57
C ALA A 523 -25.18 13.35 -10.87
N GLY A 524 -26.49 13.33 -11.05
CA GLY A 524 -27.17 13.84 -12.24
C GLY A 524 -27.18 12.90 -13.45
N LYS A 525 -26.39 11.82 -13.44
CA LYS A 525 -26.34 10.85 -14.55
C LYS A 525 -27.39 9.76 -14.40
N ALA A 526 -27.86 9.27 -15.55
CA ALA A 526 -28.89 8.25 -15.61
C ALA A 526 -28.40 6.90 -15.07
N ARG A 527 -29.28 6.23 -14.33
CA ARG A 527 -29.06 4.85 -13.88
C ARG A 527 -29.37 3.89 -15.02
N SER A 528 -28.78 2.69 -14.99
CA SER A 528 -29.21 1.60 -15.87
C SER A 528 -30.69 1.28 -15.68
N ALA A 529 -31.41 1.12 -16.80
CA ALA A 529 -32.82 0.78 -16.78
C ALA A 529 -33.03 -0.59 -16.11
N ARG A 530 -34.01 -0.65 -15.21
CA ARG A 530 -34.37 -1.86 -14.49
C ARG A 530 -35.47 -2.61 -15.23
N PRO A 531 -35.30 -3.92 -15.49
CA PRO A 531 -36.40 -4.75 -15.97
C PRO A 531 -37.38 -4.97 -14.81
N GLY A 532 -38.56 -4.36 -14.90
CA GLY A 532 -39.56 -4.42 -13.84
C GLY A 532 -40.72 -3.47 -14.09
N ASN A 533 -41.88 -3.78 -13.48
CA ASN A 533 -43.13 -3.03 -13.65
C ASN A 533 -43.69 -2.55 -12.30
N THR A 534 -42.92 -2.61 -11.21
CA THR A 534 -43.39 -2.02 -9.95
C THR A 534 -43.42 -0.49 -10.06
N PRO A 535 -44.31 0.21 -9.32
CA PRO A 535 -44.37 1.67 -9.37
C PRO A 535 -43.03 2.35 -9.04
N LEU A 536 -42.25 1.79 -8.11
CA LEU A 536 -40.94 2.32 -7.74
C LEU A 536 -39.91 2.16 -8.87
N GLU A 537 -39.86 0.98 -9.50
CA GLU A 537 -38.98 0.74 -10.66
C GLU A 537 -39.37 1.63 -11.85
N LEU A 538 -40.66 1.77 -12.13
CA LEU A 538 -41.17 2.67 -13.16
C LEU A 538 -40.76 4.11 -12.87
N HIS A 539 -40.95 4.58 -11.63
CA HIS A 539 -40.53 5.92 -11.22
C HIS A 539 -39.02 6.13 -11.41
N GLN A 540 -38.18 5.18 -10.98
CA GLN A 540 -36.73 5.27 -11.15
C GLN A 540 -36.29 5.21 -12.62
N ASN A 541 -36.94 4.39 -13.43
CA ASN A 541 -36.71 4.34 -14.88
C ASN A 541 -37.09 5.68 -15.52
N ARG A 542 -38.19 6.32 -15.11
CA ARG A 542 -38.55 7.67 -15.57
C ARG A 542 -37.60 8.76 -15.12
N LEU A 543 -37.08 8.70 -13.90
CA LEU A 543 -36.01 9.60 -13.47
C LEU A 543 -34.74 9.41 -14.31
N SER A 544 -34.43 8.16 -14.71
CA SER A 544 -33.31 7.86 -15.59
C SER A 544 -33.52 8.39 -17.01
N ASP A 545 -34.74 8.23 -17.55
CA ASP A 545 -35.15 8.85 -18.83
C ASP A 545 -34.98 10.38 -18.78
N PHE A 546 -35.37 11.00 -17.68
CA PHE A 546 -35.22 12.44 -17.46
C PHE A 546 -33.75 12.86 -17.41
N SER A 547 -32.89 12.16 -16.68
CA SER A 547 -31.44 12.41 -16.69
C SER A 547 -30.82 12.27 -18.08
N LEU A 548 -31.23 11.27 -18.88
CA LEU A 548 -30.79 11.13 -20.28
C LEU A 548 -31.25 12.32 -21.14
N ALA A 549 -32.45 12.84 -20.89
CA ALA A 549 -32.94 14.02 -21.61
C ALA A 549 -32.14 15.29 -21.27
N ILE A 550 -31.77 15.49 -20.00
CA ILE A 550 -30.91 16.59 -19.56
C ILE A 550 -29.51 16.49 -20.21
N ASP A 551 -28.92 15.29 -20.24
CA ASP A 551 -27.64 15.07 -20.91
C ASP A 551 -27.70 15.38 -22.42
N ARG A 552 -28.77 14.97 -23.09
CA ARG A 552 -29.00 15.29 -24.52
C ARG A 552 -29.19 16.79 -24.75
N LEU A 553 -29.90 17.47 -23.84
CA LEU A 553 -30.07 18.92 -23.89
C LEU A 553 -28.72 19.63 -23.77
N GLN A 554 -27.87 19.22 -22.85
CA GLN A 554 -26.51 19.77 -22.70
C GLN A 554 -25.68 19.54 -23.97
N GLN A 555 -25.67 18.31 -24.52
CA GLN A 555 -24.94 18.00 -25.75
C GLN A 555 -25.43 18.84 -26.94
N ALA A 556 -26.75 19.04 -27.07
CA ALA A 556 -27.32 19.88 -28.12
C ALA A 556 -26.89 21.35 -27.95
N PHE A 557 -26.88 21.85 -26.72
CA PHE A 557 -26.42 23.21 -26.41
C PHE A 557 -24.93 23.40 -26.78
N GLU A 558 -24.06 22.46 -26.38
CA GLU A 558 -22.63 22.47 -26.74
C GLU A 558 -22.42 22.36 -28.26
N ALA A 559 -23.21 21.54 -28.95
CA ALA A 559 -23.14 21.38 -30.41
C ALA A 559 -23.50 22.67 -31.15
N ILE A 560 -24.48 23.44 -30.65
CA ILE A 560 -24.80 24.77 -31.21
C ILE A 560 -23.61 25.73 -31.02
N SER A 561 -22.98 25.72 -29.84
CA SER A 561 -21.80 26.56 -29.56
C SER A 561 -20.56 26.16 -30.35
N ALA A 562 -20.46 24.91 -30.80
CA ALA A 562 -19.32 24.40 -31.56
C ALA A 562 -19.35 24.74 -33.06
N VAL A 563 -20.46 25.29 -33.58
CA VAL A 563 -20.56 25.68 -35.00
C VAL A 563 -19.71 26.93 -35.24
N ILE A 564 -18.58 26.79 -35.94
CA ILE A 564 -17.66 27.88 -36.27
C ILE A 564 -17.98 28.43 -37.67
N GLY A 565 -18.09 29.75 -37.78
CA GLY A 565 -18.29 30.46 -39.04
C GLY A 565 -16.99 30.69 -39.83
N ASP A 566 -17.11 31.22 -41.04
CA ASP A 566 -15.96 31.48 -41.93
C ASP A 566 -14.95 32.50 -41.34
N ASP A 567 -15.37 33.28 -40.33
CA ASP A 567 -14.54 34.24 -39.60
C ASP A 567 -13.80 33.63 -38.40
N GLY A 568 -13.93 32.31 -38.20
CA GLY A 568 -13.29 31.58 -37.11
C GLY A 568 -13.97 31.75 -35.75
N ARG A 569 -15.15 32.39 -35.67
CA ARG A 569 -15.91 32.58 -34.43
C ARG A 569 -17.13 31.65 -34.36
N PRO A 570 -17.61 31.31 -33.15
CA PRO A 570 -18.88 30.59 -33.01
C PRO A 570 -20.04 31.36 -33.66
N VAL A 571 -20.79 30.72 -34.55
CA VAL A 571 -21.90 31.33 -35.30
C VAL A 571 -22.99 31.86 -34.35
N VAL A 572 -23.20 31.18 -33.23
CA VAL A 572 -24.18 31.62 -32.22
C VAL A 572 -23.80 32.95 -31.58
N GLU A 573 -22.51 33.32 -31.51
CA GLU A 573 -22.06 34.61 -30.99
C GLU A 573 -22.28 35.77 -31.97
N THR A 574 -22.33 35.48 -33.28
CA THR A 574 -22.51 36.49 -34.33
C THR A 574 -23.96 36.63 -34.78
N GLN A 575 -24.71 35.53 -34.82
CA GLN A 575 -26.11 35.51 -35.30
C GLN A 575 -27.14 35.39 -34.16
N GLY A 576 -26.72 34.95 -32.97
CA GLY A 576 -27.64 34.67 -31.87
C GLY A 576 -28.59 33.50 -32.17
N ALA A 577 -29.62 33.39 -31.35
CA ALA A 577 -30.76 32.50 -31.58
C ALA A 577 -32.04 33.34 -31.66
N ASP A 578 -33.06 32.83 -32.37
CA ASP A 578 -34.35 33.52 -32.49
C ASP A 578 -34.95 33.82 -31.09
N PRO A 579 -35.27 35.09 -30.77
CA PRO A 579 -35.76 35.47 -29.44
C PRO A 579 -37.07 34.78 -29.04
N THR A 580 -37.95 34.46 -29.99
CA THR A 580 -39.22 33.79 -29.68
C THR A 580 -39.00 32.33 -29.27
N SER A 581 -38.12 31.64 -29.98
CA SER A 581 -37.67 30.28 -29.65
C SER A 581 -36.94 30.26 -28.30
N ALA A 582 -35.99 31.18 -28.09
CA ALA A 582 -35.23 31.27 -26.85
C ALA A 582 -36.11 31.56 -25.63
N SER A 583 -37.13 32.41 -25.78
CA SER A 583 -38.10 32.71 -24.70
C SER A 583 -38.94 31.48 -24.35
N ALA A 584 -39.43 30.74 -25.36
CA ALA A 584 -40.21 29.53 -25.15
C ALA A 584 -39.39 28.40 -24.48
N TRP A 585 -38.11 28.25 -24.86
CA TRP A 585 -37.20 27.30 -24.20
C TRP A 585 -36.96 27.68 -22.74
N ARG A 586 -36.71 28.97 -22.47
CA ARG A 586 -36.50 29.46 -21.10
C ARG A 586 -37.73 29.22 -20.22
N GLU A 587 -38.93 29.55 -20.69
CA GLU A 587 -40.17 29.31 -19.93
C GLU A 587 -40.35 27.81 -19.57
N THR A 588 -39.96 26.91 -20.48
CA THR A 588 -40.01 25.46 -20.21
C THR A 588 -38.97 25.05 -19.17
N LEU A 589 -37.74 25.57 -19.27
CA LEU A 589 -36.66 25.29 -18.32
C LEU A 589 -36.96 25.84 -16.93
N ASP A 590 -37.53 27.05 -16.84
CA ASP A 590 -37.91 27.68 -15.57
C ASP A 590 -38.98 26.83 -14.85
N LYS A 591 -40.00 26.33 -15.57
CA LYS A 591 -41.00 25.42 -14.99
C LYS A 591 -40.39 24.12 -14.48
N ILE A 592 -39.44 23.55 -15.24
CA ILE A 592 -38.73 22.33 -14.82
C ILE A 592 -37.88 22.60 -13.58
N ASP A 593 -37.19 23.73 -13.51
CA ASP A 593 -36.38 24.13 -12.35
C ASP A 593 -37.24 24.27 -11.08
N GLU A 594 -38.37 24.96 -11.18
CA GLU A 594 -39.34 25.09 -10.08
C GLU A 594 -39.83 23.73 -9.57
N GLU A 595 -40.18 22.80 -10.47
CA GLU A 595 -40.59 21.44 -10.10
C GLU A 595 -39.44 20.61 -9.49
N LEU A 596 -38.21 20.74 -9.99
CA LEU A 596 -37.05 20.07 -9.42
C LEU A 596 -36.78 20.53 -7.98
N ILE A 597 -37.04 21.80 -7.65
CA ILE A 597 -37.00 22.30 -6.27
C ILE A 597 -38.05 21.59 -5.42
N VAL A 598 -39.28 21.41 -5.93
CA VAL A 598 -40.36 20.69 -5.22
C VAL A 598 -40.02 19.22 -5.01
N TRP A 599 -39.48 18.55 -6.03
CA TRP A 599 -39.07 17.14 -5.94
C TRP A 599 -37.91 16.97 -4.94
N SER A 600 -36.93 17.87 -4.96
CA SER A 600 -35.83 17.93 -3.99
C SER A 600 -36.33 18.13 -2.56
N ARG A 601 -37.27 19.06 -2.32
CA ARG A 601 -37.90 19.25 -1.01
C ARG A 601 -38.70 18.04 -0.56
N THR A 602 -39.40 17.38 -1.47
CA THR A 602 -40.17 16.16 -1.19
C THR A 602 -39.24 15.02 -0.79
N PHE A 603 -38.15 14.82 -1.51
CA PHE A 603 -37.12 13.85 -1.17
C PHE A 603 -36.53 14.14 0.21
N LYS A 604 -36.17 15.40 0.49
CA LYS A 604 -35.66 15.83 1.80
C LYS A 604 -36.66 15.57 2.93
N ARG A 605 -37.95 15.78 2.70
CA ARG A 605 -38.99 15.50 3.71
C ARG A 605 -39.12 14.00 3.98
N LEU A 606 -39.12 13.17 2.93
CA LEU A 606 -39.33 11.73 3.07
C LEU A 606 -38.10 10.98 3.60
N HIS A 607 -36.90 11.40 3.19
CA HIS A 607 -35.65 10.71 3.50
C HIS A 607 -34.79 11.44 4.54
N GLY A 608 -35.09 12.71 4.83
CA GLY A 608 -34.46 13.48 5.89
C GLY A 608 -35.22 13.42 7.20
N ALA A 609 -36.47 12.96 7.28
CA ALA A 609 -37.10 12.75 8.58
C ALA A 609 -36.40 11.54 9.27
N ALA A 610 -35.73 11.76 10.41
CA ALA A 610 -35.30 10.66 11.24
C ALA A 610 -36.58 9.88 11.60
N GLN A 611 -36.67 8.61 11.21
CA GLN A 611 -37.68 7.74 11.78
C GLN A 611 -37.32 7.60 13.26
N ASP A 612 -38.00 8.37 14.12
CA ASP A 612 -38.04 8.09 15.54
C ASP A 612 -38.53 6.65 15.67
N VAL A 613 -37.61 5.77 16.04
CA VAL A 613 -37.95 4.42 16.47
C VAL A 613 -38.73 4.62 17.76
N VAL A 614 -40.06 4.64 17.64
CA VAL A 614 -40.96 4.54 18.79
C VAL A 614 -40.70 3.18 19.41
N VAL A 615 -39.84 3.16 20.43
CA VAL A 615 -39.75 2.04 21.35
C VAL A 615 -41.08 2.03 22.09
N ALA A 616 -41.95 1.10 21.68
CA ALA A 616 -43.17 0.79 22.41
C ALA A 616 -42.77 0.26 23.78
N HIS A 617 -42.86 1.13 24.79
CA HIS A 617 -42.84 0.72 26.18
C HIS A 617 -44.30 0.68 26.65
N ASP A 618 -44.93 -0.48 26.48
CA ASP A 618 -46.13 -0.82 27.23
C ASP A 618 -45.70 -1.19 28.66
N ALA A 619 -46.20 -0.43 29.64
CA ALA A 619 -46.71 -0.93 30.92
C ALA A 619 -47.20 0.22 31.82
N ASP A 620 -48.53 0.37 31.85
CA ASP A 620 -49.42 0.72 32.95
C ASP A 620 -48.89 1.44 34.20
N GLY A 621 -49.61 2.51 34.56
CA GLY A 621 -49.62 3.07 35.92
C GLY A 621 -50.45 4.36 36.00
N HIS A 622 -51.73 4.22 36.34
CA HIS A 622 -52.61 5.31 36.80
C HIS A 622 -51.94 6.21 37.85
N ASP A 623 -52.06 7.54 37.74
CA ASP A 623 -52.68 8.33 38.82
C ASP A 623 -53.09 9.74 38.36
N GLU A 624 -54.05 10.27 39.09
CA GLU A 624 -54.91 11.41 38.86
C GLU A 624 -54.25 12.81 38.93
N GLY A 625 -54.86 13.75 38.21
CA GLY A 625 -55.29 14.99 38.87
C GLY A 625 -54.48 16.28 38.62
N THR A 626 -55.27 17.33 38.38
CA THR A 626 -54.98 18.76 38.59
C THR A 626 -54.27 19.55 37.47
N SER A 627 -55.09 20.16 36.60
CA SER A 627 -54.92 21.55 36.16
C SER A 627 -55.60 22.45 37.21
N PRO A 628 -55.14 23.69 37.47
CA PRO A 628 -55.60 24.80 36.62
C PRO A 628 -54.59 25.94 36.40
N GLU A 629 -54.71 26.53 35.19
CA GLU A 629 -54.82 27.96 34.86
C GLU A 629 -53.79 29.03 35.31
N HIS A 630 -53.48 29.86 34.30
CA HIS A 630 -53.20 31.31 34.32
C HIS A 630 -51.87 31.83 34.90
N GLU A 631 -51.07 32.51 34.08
CA GLU A 631 -51.15 33.98 33.93
C GLU A 631 -50.26 34.50 32.78
N ASP A 632 -50.87 35.42 32.02
CA ASP A 632 -50.27 36.24 30.98
C ASP A 632 -49.21 37.20 31.55
N HIS A 633 -48.13 37.43 30.81
CA HIS A 633 -47.41 38.70 30.87
C HIS A 633 -46.94 39.12 29.47
N TYR A 634 -47.79 39.90 28.80
CA TYR A 634 -47.34 40.97 27.92
C TYR A 634 -46.85 42.14 28.78
N LEU A 635 -45.72 42.75 28.45
CA LEU A 635 -45.59 44.20 28.38
C LEU A 635 -44.46 44.60 27.43
N ASP A 636 -44.88 45.43 26.49
CA ASP A 636 -44.18 46.16 25.45
C ASP A 636 -43.22 47.23 25.98
N SER A 637 -42.54 47.86 25.00
CA SER A 637 -42.01 49.24 24.98
C SER A 637 -40.57 49.40 25.49
N ASP A 638 -39.68 50.15 24.84
CA ASP A 638 -39.72 50.87 23.56
C ASP A 638 -38.29 51.35 23.25
N GLU A 639 -38.05 51.73 21.98
CA GLU A 639 -37.22 52.88 21.53
C GLU A 639 -35.92 53.26 22.30
N SER A 640 -34.74 53.50 21.71
CA SER A 640 -34.43 54.06 20.39
C SER A 640 -32.93 54.45 20.31
N LEU A 641 -32.45 54.67 19.08
CA LEU A 641 -31.44 55.65 18.63
C LEU A 641 -29.92 55.47 18.88
N GLN A 642 -29.25 55.19 17.76
CA GLN A 642 -28.17 55.98 17.11
C GLN A 642 -26.74 56.11 17.69
N SER A 643 -25.82 56.01 16.72
CA SER A 643 -24.45 56.57 16.61
C SER A 643 -23.29 55.86 17.32
N ASN A 644 -22.50 55.08 16.57
CA ASN A 644 -21.29 55.52 15.87
C ASN A 644 -20.80 54.47 14.87
#